data_AF-A0A924ESJ4-F1
#
_entry.id   AF-A0A924ESJ4-F1
#
_cell.length_a   1.000
_cell.length_b   1.000
_cell.length_c   1.000
_cell.angle_alpha   90.00
_cell.angle_beta   90.00
_cell.angle_gamma   90.00
#
_symmetry.space_group_name_H-M   'P 1'
#
loop_
_entity.id
_entity.type
_entity.pdbx_description
1 polymer ?
#
loop_
_entity_poly.entity_id
_entity_poly.type
_entity_poly.pdbx_seq_one_letter_code
_entity_poly.pdbx_strand_id
1 'polypeptide(L)'
;MKPLRHLVDRPDGDDGAVLILVLFIVTVIGLAGAALLTFSDTSIRTTVALRDQAGNAYNADGAAQVAIDNLSRGYGFTSPALFQNANNTTCYGPNTTSGTLNLSGFYPATSGNGSTPGSASVNCSADPASGVNGTAVPITGANRPGQAIMTLGRITGEDGINVKALSGNAFSVKGTVKSNSNINVSSGTLQSSSAVTASGACSGTIVSTPAKSCNTGSALVDPNYPSEPALSSPANVVPAYQAVPADVSASCPGGVVTFKPGYYDDAISLTALMTGNGACGGSTWWFKPGTYYFDFHNNTADTDVYRGSGTGGASSADQWGIKRGHLVAGTPADADGNAIASPGASPTIPGSCQNPIKSTSAQGVQFIFGGDSQLALGGAADAEICGTYNATRPPIGVYGLRPGLAATTTVLTGSGSGVDAALKMSGSAVSSAGLFANPTRVIEQDSSLATWAKATDPSASSTITVSGYAPPSAIPAGSIVKSATVRVRHGNTAKYVAADALTVTFTPKGVAGSPAASAITLTPSRPNSTSLVIDSFVVQALGDTSAFAKYVHDNGFTGADMAYAATLTHIGTENLDAMQIDITYVTPAFRSEDIATIGSNCMNVVYPRNGSCAVLSTSALSSFSGAFYVQGTTYTPIAAVDLTLNNATQQVLRFGVISRSLWITETGSFSYTGAVIEVPDDTSGGTGMPVVFLTVFVCPATTTSSCSTDPGAIKMLRVKATMSGSAPPASMTILSWSNLR
;
A
#
# COMPACT_ATOMS: atom_id res chain seq x y z
N MET A 1 96.15 -81.19 85.28
CA MET A 1 95.47 -81.17 83.97
C MET A 1 94.71 -79.84 83.83
N LYS A 2 94.99 -79.10 82.74
CA LYS A 2 94.24 -78.02 82.00
C LYS A 2 92.80 -77.61 82.47
N PRO A 3 92.29 -76.42 82.06
CA PRO A 3 92.85 -75.04 82.09
C PRO A 3 91.79 -73.90 82.34
N LEU A 4 92.27 -72.65 82.24
CA LEU A 4 91.66 -71.31 82.30
C LEU A 4 90.42 -71.01 81.41
N ARG A 5 89.64 -69.98 81.77
CA ARG A 5 88.96 -69.05 80.82
C ARG A 5 88.62 -67.66 81.40
N HIS A 6 88.62 -66.68 80.50
CA HIS A 6 88.70 -65.22 80.62
C HIS A 6 87.33 -64.49 80.54
N LEU A 7 87.30 -63.25 81.05
CA LEU A 7 86.25 -62.19 81.04
C LEU A 7 85.81 -61.67 79.65
N VAL A 8 84.56 -61.16 79.53
CA VAL A 8 84.10 -60.16 78.51
C VAL A 8 82.92 -59.29 79.04
N ASP A 9 82.95 -58.00 78.68
CA ASP A 9 82.07 -56.84 78.96
C ASP A 9 80.74 -56.77 78.14
N ARG A 10 79.80 -55.88 78.54
CA ARG A 10 78.47 -55.61 77.93
C ARG A 10 78.41 -54.37 77.01
N PRO A 11 77.55 -54.34 75.97
CA PRO A 11 77.12 -53.13 75.25
C PRO A 11 75.63 -52.74 75.47
N ASP A 12 75.34 -51.43 75.36
CA ASP A 12 74.01 -50.77 75.39
C ASP A 12 73.26 -50.87 74.03
N GLY A 13 71.91 -50.94 74.04
CA GLY A 13 71.06 -51.16 72.86
C GLY A 13 70.05 -50.05 72.54
N ASP A 14 69.86 -49.79 71.24
CA ASP A 14 69.08 -48.72 70.58
C ASP A 14 67.54 -48.94 70.56
N ASP A 15 66.87 -49.07 71.71
CA ASP A 15 65.41 -49.34 71.74
C ASP A 15 64.50 -48.11 71.49
N GLY A 16 65.02 -46.88 71.50
CA GLY A 16 64.20 -45.64 71.37
C GLY A 16 63.95 -45.15 69.94
N ALA A 17 64.87 -45.39 69.00
CA ALA A 17 64.79 -44.84 67.64
C ALA A 17 63.82 -45.64 66.74
N VAL A 18 63.64 -46.93 67.02
CA VAL A 18 62.74 -47.81 66.26
C VAL A 18 61.27 -47.40 66.42
N LEU A 19 60.87 -46.94 67.61
CA LEU A 19 59.48 -46.52 67.86
C LEU A 19 59.10 -45.28 67.03
N ILE A 20 60.00 -44.30 66.91
CA ILE A 20 59.76 -43.07 66.13
C ILE A 20 59.69 -43.38 64.63
N LEU A 21 60.54 -44.28 64.14
CA LEU A 21 60.56 -44.67 62.73
C LEU A 21 59.30 -45.45 62.33
N VAL A 22 58.81 -46.33 63.22
CA VAL A 22 57.52 -47.02 63.05
C VAL A 22 56.35 -46.03 63.12
N LEU A 23 56.35 -45.08 64.06
CA LEU A 23 55.28 -44.07 64.17
C LEU A 23 55.22 -43.18 62.92
N PHE A 24 56.38 -42.81 62.36
CA PHE A 24 56.48 -42.02 61.14
C PHE A 24 55.95 -42.80 59.92
N ILE A 25 56.31 -44.09 59.79
CA ILE A 25 55.79 -44.95 58.72
C ILE A 25 54.26 -45.09 58.84
N VAL A 26 53.74 -45.34 60.05
CA VAL A 26 52.29 -45.49 60.27
C VAL A 26 51.53 -44.19 60.01
N THR A 27 52.08 -43.03 60.38
CA THR A 27 51.44 -41.73 60.09
C THR A 27 51.49 -41.36 58.61
N VAL A 28 52.60 -41.63 57.91
CA VAL A 28 52.70 -41.41 56.46
C VAL A 28 51.75 -42.33 55.69
N ILE A 29 51.67 -43.62 56.06
CA ILE A 29 50.72 -44.58 55.47
C ILE A 29 49.28 -44.17 55.80
N GLY A 30 49.01 -43.70 57.01
CA GLY A 30 47.69 -43.20 57.42
C GLY A 30 47.24 -41.96 56.64
N LEU A 31 48.15 -40.99 56.45
CA LEU A 31 47.88 -39.78 55.64
C LEU A 31 47.70 -40.13 54.16
N ALA A 32 48.55 -41.00 53.61
CA ALA A 32 48.43 -41.47 52.23
C ALA A 32 47.11 -42.25 52.02
N GLY A 33 46.73 -43.11 52.97
CA GLY A 33 45.46 -43.84 52.95
C GLY A 33 44.24 -42.92 53.03
N ALA A 34 44.26 -41.91 53.91
CA ALA A 34 43.19 -40.92 54.02
C ALA A 34 43.03 -40.09 52.73
N ALA A 35 44.15 -39.68 52.12
CA ALA A 35 44.15 -38.96 50.84
C ALA A 35 43.62 -39.82 49.69
N LEU A 36 44.06 -41.08 49.59
CA LEU A 36 43.58 -42.05 48.59
C LEU A 36 42.08 -42.35 48.74
N LEU A 37 41.59 -42.50 49.97
CA LEU A 37 40.16 -42.71 50.23
C LEU A 37 39.32 -41.50 49.84
N THR A 38 39.80 -40.29 50.15
CA THR A 38 39.11 -39.04 49.77
C THR A 38 39.10 -38.83 48.25
N PHE A 39 40.21 -39.14 47.58
CA PHE A 39 40.29 -39.10 46.11
C PHE A 39 39.40 -40.15 45.45
N SER A 40 39.32 -41.34 46.03
CA SER A 40 38.45 -42.43 45.55
C SER A 40 36.97 -42.07 45.71
N ASP A 41 36.55 -41.53 46.86
CA ASP A 41 35.17 -41.06 47.08
C ASP A 41 34.79 -39.95 46.09
N THR A 42 35.70 -38.98 45.90
CA THR A 42 35.50 -37.89 44.93
C THR A 42 35.40 -38.42 43.51
N SER A 43 36.28 -39.35 43.11
CA SER A 43 36.29 -39.97 41.77
C SER A 43 35.04 -40.80 41.49
N ILE A 44 34.50 -41.48 42.52
CA ILE A 44 33.24 -42.23 42.41
C ILE A 44 32.07 -41.26 42.25
N ARG A 45 32.00 -40.20 43.05
CA ARG A 45 30.93 -39.17 42.95
C ARG A 45 30.93 -38.46 41.60
N THR A 46 32.11 -38.09 41.08
CA THR A 46 32.22 -37.45 39.76
C THR A 46 31.82 -38.41 38.64
N THR A 47 32.18 -39.69 38.73
CA THR A 47 31.77 -40.72 37.77
C THR A 47 30.25 -40.93 37.77
N VAL A 48 29.62 -40.92 38.94
CA VAL A 48 28.15 -41.01 39.07
C VAL A 48 27.48 -39.78 38.44
N ALA A 49 27.96 -38.57 38.75
CA ALA A 49 27.42 -37.33 38.19
C ALA A 49 27.54 -37.27 36.65
N LEU A 50 28.67 -37.72 36.07
CA LEU A 50 28.85 -37.79 34.62
C LEU A 50 27.93 -38.83 33.97
N ARG A 51 27.68 -39.95 34.65
CA ARG A 51 26.72 -40.98 34.19
C ARG A 51 25.29 -40.44 34.17
N ASP A 52 24.91 -39.65 35.16
CA ASP A 52 23.57 -39.03 35.22
C ASP A 52 23.41 -37.94 34.16
N GLN A 53 24.44 -37.13 33.93
CA GLN A 53 24.45 -36.16 32.84
C GLN A 53 24.31 -36.84 31.48
N ALA A 54 25.03 -37.94 31.25
CA ALA A 54 24.91 -38.73 30.03
C ALA A 54 23.51 -39.36 29.90
N GLY A 55 22.97 -39.92 30.99
CA GLY A 55 21.61 -40.47 31.02
C GLY A 55 20.53 -39.44 30.67
N ASN A 56 20.65 -38.21 31.18
CA ASN A 56 19.73 -37.14 30.86
C ASN A 56 19.86 -36.68 29.40
N ALA A 57 21.08 -36.67 28.85
CA ALA A 57 21.30 -36.36 27.43
C ALA A 57 20.69 -37.42 26.51
N TYR A 58 20.85 -38.71 26.82
CA TYR A 58 20.22 -39.79 26.06
C TYR A 58 18.69 -39.78 26.19
N ASN A 59 18.15 -39.45 27.36
CA ASN A 59 16.71 -39.26 27.54
C ASN A 59 16.20 -38.11 26.66
N ALA A 60 16.90 -36.98 26.64
CA ALA A 60 16.54 -35.84 25.78
C ALA A 60 16.59 -36.19 24.28
N ASP A 61 17.61 -36.93 23.85
CA ASP A 61 17.78 -37.36 22.46
C ASP A 61 16.67 -38.32 22.03
N GLY A 62 16.39 -39.35 22.85
CA GLY A 62 15.30 -40.28 22.62
C GLY A 62 13.93 -39.59 22.59
N ALA A 63 13.69 -38.64 23.50
CA ALA A 63 12.46 -37.86 23.51
C ALA A 63 12.30 -36.99 22.24
N ALA A 64 13.36 -36.37 21.75
CA ALA A 64 13.34 -35.64 20.48
C ALA A 64 13.07 -36.56 19.29
N GLN A 65 13.68 -37.75 19.24
CA GLN A 65 13.44 -38.72 18.19
C GLN A 65 11.97 -39.18 18.17
N VAL A 66 11.38 -39.47 19.34
CA VAL A 66 9.96 -39.82 19.46
C VAL A 66 9.07 -38.67 18.99
N ALA A 67 9.39 -37.43 19.36
CA ALA A 67 8.66 -36.25 18.90
C ALA A 67 8.72 -36.08 17.38
N ILE A 68 9.89 -36.32 16.76
CA ILE A 68 10.07 -36.26 15.31
C ILE A 68 9.29 -37.38 14.60
N ASP A 69 9.33 -38.61 15.10
CA ASP A 69 8.55 -39.72 14.54
C ASP A 69 7.04 -39.44 14.65
N ASN A 70 6.57 -38.94 15.80
CA ASN A 70 5.17 -38.52 15.97
C ASN A 70 4.75 -37.42 15.00
N LEU A 71 5.61 -36.43 14.74
CA LEU A 71 5.36 -35.41 13.72
C LEU A 71 5.29 -36.02 12.33
N SER A 72 6.25 -36.89 11.98
CA SER A 72 6.28 -37.56 10.68
C SER A 72 5.00 -38.37 10.42
N ARG A 73 4.41 -38.96 11.47
CA ARG A 73 3.22 -39.80 11.40
C ARG A 73 1.90 -39.03 11.50
N GLY A 74 1.94 -37.71 11.73
CA GLY A 74 0.71 -36.92 11.91
C GLY A 74 0.00 -37.21 13.23
N TYR A 75 0.74 -37.49 14.31
CA TYR A 75 0.19 -37.81 15.61
C TYR A 75 -0.76 -36.72 16.12
N GLY A 76 -1.97 -37.13 16.54
CA GLY A 76 -3.01 -36.27 17.11
C GLY A 76 -3.97 -35.63 16.10
N PHE A 77 -3.79 -35.84 14.80
CA PHE A 77 -4.72 -35.42 13.76
C PHE A 77 -5.71 -36.54 13.41
N THR A 78 -6.98 -36.20 13.17
CA THR A 78 -8.00 -37.13 12.66
C THR A 78 -7.90 -37.21 11.13
N SER A 79 -7.74 -38.42 10.58
CA SER A 79 -7.33 -38.70 9.18
C SER A 79 -5.81 -38.56 8.97
N PRO A 80 -5.14 -39.34 8.08
CA PRO A 80 -3.70 -39.22 7.82
C PRO A 80 -3.35 -37.81 7.31
N ALA A 81 -3.09 -36.90 8.23
CA ALA A 81 -2.82 -35.49 7.99
C ALA A 81 -1.56 -35.10 8.75
N LEU A 82 -0.73 -34.31 8.08
CA LEU A 82 0.51 -33.80 8.65
C LEU A 82 0.25 -32.44 9.30
N PHE A 83 1.08 -32.08 10.28
CA PHE A 83 1.12 -30.70 10.76
C PHE A 83 1.50 -29.79 9.59
N GLN A 84 0.68 -28.79 9.29
CA GLN A 84 0.91 -27.84 8.20
C GLN A 84 1.17 -26.40 8.68
N ASN A 85 1.22 -26.18 10.00
CA ASN A 85 1.28 -24.84 10.60
C ASN A 85 0.12 -23.95 10.14
N ALA A 86 -1.12 -24.43 10.31
CA ALA A 86 -2.32 -23.63 10.09
C ALA A 86 -2.69 -22.87 11.38
N ASN A 87 -3.42 -21.76 11.23
CA ASN A 87 -4.01 -21.05 12.38
C ASN A 87 -4.80 -22.03 13.25
N ASN A 88 -4.73 -21.86 14.58
CA ASN A 88 -5.39 -22.71 15.60
C ASN A 88 -4.96 -24.18 15.67
N THR A 89 -3.91 -24.59 14.93
CA THR A 89 -3.34 -25.94 15.05
C THR A 89 -2.08 -25.93 15.92
N THR A 90 -1.89 -26.99 16.70
CA THR A 90 -0.62 -27.25 17.40
C THR A 90 0.10 -28.42 16.73
N CYS A 91 1.40 -28.55 16.97
CA CYS A 91 2.23 -29.56 16.29
C CYS A 91 1.74 -31.02 16.45
N TYR A 92 1.02 -31.31 17.54
CA TYR A 92 0.55 -32.66 17.89
C TYR A 92 -0.97 -32.79 17.85
N GLY A 93 -1.63 -32.00 16.99
CA GLY A 93 -3.06 -32.14 16.69
C GLY A 93 -3.99 -31.13 17.38
N PRO A 94 -5.19 -30.92 16.83
CA PRO A 94 -6.14 -29.88 17.25
C PRO A 94 -6.69 -30.06 18.68
N ASN A 95 -6.54 -31.25 19.28
CA ASN A 95 -7.08 -31.58 20.61
C ASN A 95 -6.07 -31.40 21.77
N THR A 96 -4.91 -30.80 21.53
CA THR A 96 -3.92 -30.55 22.59
C THR A 96 -3.84 -29.06 22.92
N THR A 97 -4.14 -28.71 24.17
CA THR A 97 -4.17 -27.32 24.65
C THR A 97 -2.79 -26.68 24.79
N SER A 98 -1.69 -27.42 24.59
CA SER A 98 -0.35 -26.97 24.96
C SER A 98 0.75 -27.19 23.92
N GLY A 99 0.49 -27.81 22.75
CA GLY A 99 1.53 -28.09 21.75
C GLY A 99 2.72 -28.90 22.29
N THR A 100 2.51 -29.62 23.40
CA THR A 100 3.55 -30.31 24.17
C THR A 100 3.28 -31.80 24.17
N LEU A 101 4.28 -32.59 23.82
CA LEU A 101 4.26 -34.04 23.92
C LEU A 101 4.86 -34.47 25.26
N ASN A 102 4.10 -35.21 26.06
CA ASN A 102 4.56 -35.72 27.35
C ASN A 102 4.91 -37.21 27.26
N LEU A 103 6.10 -37.58 27.74
CA LEU A 103 6.65 -38.93 27.72
C LEU A 103 6.91 -39.38 29.17
N SER A 104 5.87 -39.85 29.83
CA SER A 104 5.93 -40.32 31.23
C SER A 104 6.63 -41.67 31.34
N GLY A 105 7.67 -41.77 32.17
CA GLY A 105 8.39 -43.01 32.47
C GLY A 105 9.05 -43.67 31.25
N PHE A 106 9.32 -42.89 30.20
CA PHE A 106 9.84 -43.38 28.92
C PHE A 106 11.29 -43.87 29.03
N TYR A 107 12.11 -43.22 29.87
CA TYR A 107 13.53 -43.57 29.97
C TYR A 107 13.76 -44.52 31.15
N PRO A 108 14.42 -45.68 30.95
CA PRO A 108 14.67 -46.63 32.03
C PRO A 108 15.41 -46.01 33.22
N ALA A 109 15.13 -46.52 34.43
CA ALA A 109 15.85 -46.11 35.63
C ALA A 109 17.35 -46.39 35.47
N THR A 110 18.18 -45.36 35.58
CA THR A 110 19.64 -45.47 35.64
C THR A 110 20.10 -45.47 37.09
N SER A 111 21.20 -46.17 37.39
CA SER A 111 21.69 -46.35 38.76
C SER A 111 22.01 -45.06 39.54
N GLY A 112 22.13 -43.90 38.88
CA GLY A 112 22.32 -42.60 39.54
C GLY A 112 21.06 -41.71 39.64
N ASN A 113 19.96 -42.04 38.94
CA ASN A 113 18.65 -41.35 39.08
C ASN A 113 17.65 -42.12 39.97
N GLY A 114 18.11 -43.11 40.74
CA GLY A 114 17.26 -43.94 41.60
C GLY A 114 16.58 -45.11 40.88
N SER A 115 15.60 -45.74 41.53
CA SER A 115 14.86 -46.91 41.01
C SER A 115 13.66 -46.53 40.14
N THR A 116 13.39 -45.24 39.94
CA THR A 116 12.26 -44.73 39.17
C THR A 116 12.69 -44.38 37.73
N PRO A 117 11.89 -44.78 36.72
CA PRO A 117 12.08 -44.32 35.34
C PRO A 117 12.05 -42.80 35.23
N GLY A 118 12.80 -42.24 34.28
CA GLY A 118 12.79 -40.81 33.96
C GLY A 118 11.71 -40.45 32.95
N SER A 119 11.21 -39.22 33.04
CA SER A 119 10.22 -38.66 32.11
C SER A 119 10.81 -37.52 31.27
N ALA A 120 10.17 -37.22 30.14
CA ALA A 120 10.52 -36.07 29.31
C ALA A 120 9.26 -35.37 28.79
N SER A 121 9.38 -34.09 28.46
CA SER A 121 8.37 -33.35 27.71
C SER A 121 9.00 -32.59 26.56
N VAL A 122 8.33 -32.58 25.41
CA VAL A 122 8.79 -31.88 24.20
C VAL A 122 7.78 -30.82 23.87
N ASN A 123 8.15 -29.56 24.10
CA ASN A 123 7.36 -28.43 23.64
C ASN A 123 7.68 -28.16 22.17
N CYS A 124 6.66 -28.17 21.31
CA CYS A 124 6.79 -27.84 19.91
C CYS A 124 6.16 -26.49 19.61
N SER A 125 6.97 -25.58 19.09
CA SER A 125 6.52 -24.31 18.52
C SER A 125 6.87 -24.29 17.04
N ALA A 126 5.90 -23.99 16.19
CA ALA A 126 6.17 -23.79 14.78
C ALA A 126 6.83 -22.43 14.52
N ASP A 127 7.65 -22.37 13.48
CA ASP A 127 8.08 -21.11 12.90
C ASP A 127 6.85 -20.45 12.27
N PRO A 128 6.41 -19.27 12.76
CA PRO A 128 5.19 -18.63 12.29
C PRO A 128 5.22 -18.34 10.77
N ALA A 129 6.40 -18.26 10.17
CA ALA A 129 6.60 -17.94 8.76
C ALA A 129 6.83 -19.15 7.85
N SER A 130 6.40 -20.33 8.29
CA SER A 130 6.57 -21.61 7.60
C SER A 130 5.24 -22.35 7.39
N GLY A 131 5.23 -23.41 6.59
CA GLY A 131 4.01 -24.19 6.35
C GLY A 131 3.00 -23.42 5.50
N VAL A 132 1.71 -23.62 5.74
CA VAL A 132 0.62 -22.86 5.09
C VAL A 132 0.58 -21.39 5.51
N ASN A 133 1.22 -21.06 6.63
CA ASN A 133 1.41 -19.69 7.10
C ASN A 133 2.66 -19.01 6.49
N GLY A 134 3.55 -19.79 5.87
CA GLY A 134 4.72 -19.27 5.16
C GLY A 134 4.38 -18.76 3.77
N THR A 135 5.05 -17.70 3.33
CA THR A 135 4.80 -17.11 2.01
C THR A 135 5.76 -17.68 0.98
N ALA A 136 5.28 -17.85 -0.26
CA ALA A 136 6.12 -18.33 -1.36
C ALA A 136 7.23 -17.32 -1.71
N VAL A 137 7.01 -16.04 -1.41
CA VAL A 137 7.97 -14.95 -1.60
C VAL A 137 8.75 -14.65 -0.32
N PRO A 138 9.99 -14.12 -0.41
CA PRO A 138 10.67 -13.56 0.74
C PRO A 138 9.93 -12.35 1.33
N ILE A 139 9.69 -12.38 2.64
CA ILE A 139 9.13 -11.28 3.42
C ILE A 139 10.12 -10.94 4.53
N THR A 140 10.43 -9.67 4.66
CA THR A 140 11.39 -9.11 5.60
C THR A 140 10.82 -7.82 6.18
N GLY A 141 11.39 -7.33 7.29
CA GLY A 141 11.05 -6.02 7.83
C GLY A 141 11.22 -4.84 6.86
N ALA A 142 11.92 -5.01 5.74
CA ALA A 142 12.04 -3.98 4.69
C ALA A 142 10.83 -3.94 3.76
N ASN A 143 10.21 -5.09 3.44
CA ASN A 143 9.10 -5.19 2.50
C ASN A 143 7.75 -5.59 3.11
N ARG A 144 7.61 -5.40 4.42
CA ARG A 144 6.32 -5.43 5.11
C ARG A 144 6.17 -4.22 6.03
N PRO A 145 4.95 -3.75 6.28
CA PRO A 145 4.73 -2.75 7.30
C PRO A 145 5.01 -3.29 8.70
N GLY A 146 5.46 -2.42 9.60
CA GLY A 146 5.79 -2.82 10.98
C GLY A 146 4.57 -3.17 11.84
N GLN A 147 3.36 -2.80 11.40
CA GLN A 147 2.11 -3.01 12.13
C GLN A 147 1.01 -3.44 11.15
N ALA A 148 0.09 -4.28 11.62
CA ALA A 148 -1.09 -4.68 10.85
C ALA A 148 -2.11 -3.54 10.76
N ILE A 149 -2.27 -2.79 11.85
CA ILE A 149 -3.05 -1.55 11.86
C ILE A 149 -2.20 -0.48 12.54
N MET A 150 -2.04 0.65 11.87
CA MET A 150 -1.45 1.85 12.43
C MET A 150 -2.32 3.05 12.09
N THR A 151 -2.86 3.72 13.09
CA THR A 151 -3.63 4.94 12.86
C THR A 151 -2.92 6.14 13.44
N LEU A 152 -2.77 7.18 12.62
CA LEU A 152 -1.89 8.32 12.88
C LEU A 152 -2.62 9.51 13.51
N GLY A 153 -3.96 9.47 13.62
CA GLY A 153 -4.82 10.32 14.45
C GLY A 153 -4.27 11.73 14.73
N ARG A 154 -4.63 12.69 13.88
CA ARG A 154 -4.16 14.09 13.99
C ARG A 154 -5.24 15.11 14.38
N ILE A 155 -6.51 14.72 14.29
CA ILE A 155 -7.64 15.62 14.58
C ILE A 155 -8.16 15.35 15.99
N THR A 156 -8.24 16.38 16.82
CA THR A 156 -8.74 16.27 18.20
C THR A 156 -10.18 15.77 18.24
N GLY A 157 -10.45 14.78 19.08
CA GLY A 157 -11.80 14.21 19.27
C GLY A 157 -12.21 13.18 18.23
N GLU A 158 -11.30 12.78 17.34
CA GLU A 158 -11.50 11.67 16.40
C GLU A 158 -10.93 10.37 16.97
N ASP A 159 -11.70 9.29 16.92
CA ASP A 159 -11.18 7.95 17.24
C ASP A 159 -10.20 7.50 16.16
N GLY A 160 -9.06 6.95 16.57
CA GLY A 160 -8.09 6.42 15.61
C GLY A 160 -8.59 5.11 15.01
N ILE A 161 -9.24 4.27 15.81
CA ILE A 161 -9.84 3.00 15.35
C ILE A 161 -11.26 2.92 15.92
N ASN A 162 -12.24 2.67 15.06
CA ASN A 162 -13.61 2.36 15.45
C ASN A 162 -14.03 1.00 14.87
N VAL A 163 -14.53 0.10 15.72
CA VAL A 163 -14.96 -1.25 15.33
C VAL A 163 -16.40 -1.48 15.76
N LYS A 164 -17.18 -2.04 14.83
CA LYS A 164 -18.53 -2.55 15.06
C LYS A 164 -18.66 -3.95 14.46
N ALA A 165 -18.38 -4.99 15.25
CA ALA A 165 -18.45 -6.38 14.81
C ALA A 165 -19.82 -6.99 15.18
N LEU A 166 -20.77 -6.98 14.23
CA LEU A 166 -22.15 -7.47 14.42
C LEU A 166 -22.34 -8.95 14.02
N SER A 167 -21.29 -9.57 13.50
CA SER A 167 -21.27 -10.93 12.95
C SER A 167 -21.37 -12.04 14.00
N GLY A 168 -21.24 -11.70 15.28
CA GLY A 168 -21.03 -12.66 16.38
C GLY A 168 -19.60 -13.22 16.44
N ASN A 169 -18.80 -13.03 15.37
CA ASN A 169 -17.37 -13.31 15.35
C ASN A 169 -16.57 -12.08 15.84
N ALA A 170 -15.33 -12.31 16.25
CA ALA A 170 -14.42 -11.21 16.57
C ALA A 170 -13.78 -10.66 15.29
N PHE A 171 -13.68 -9.34 15.19
CA PHE A 171 -12.85 -8.68 14.19
C PHE A 171 -11.39 -9.01 14.48
N SER A 172 -10.85 -9.94 13.70
CA SER A 172 -9.56 -10.58 13.95
C SER A 172 -8.44 -9.94 13.13
N VAL A 173 -7.32 -9.64 13.76
CA VAL A 173 -6.15 -8.99 13.17
C VAL A 173 -4.91 -9.85 13.41
N LYS A 174 -4.15 -10.14 12.36
CA LYS A 174 -2.85 -10.82 12.48
C LYS A 174 -1.73 -9.79 12.46
N GLY A 175 -1.17 -9.52 13.64
CA GLY A 175 -0.08 -8.55 13.85
C GLY A 175 -0.47 -7.40 14.79
N THR A 176 0.51 -6.52 15.05
CA THR A 176 0.38 -5.42 16.02
C THR A 176 -0.65 -4.38 15.58
N VAL A 177 -1.44 -3.88 16.53
CA VAL A 177 -2.40 -2.78 16.34
C VAL A 177 -1.92 -1.57 17.14
N LYS A 178 -1.74 -0.42 16.48
CA LYS A 178 -1.35 0.83 17.11
C LYS A 178 -2.24 2.00 16.69
N SER A 179 -2.62 2.85 17.65
CA SER A 179 -3.40 4.07 17.40
C SER A 179 -2.77 5.28 18.09
N ASN A 180 -2.64 6.39 17.36
CA ASN A 180 -2.28 7.72 17.91
C ASN A 180 -3.44 8.40 18.63
N SER A 181 -4.64 7.84 18.56
CA SER A 181 -5.83 8.33 19.24
C SER A 181 -6.49 7.19 20.01
N ASN A 182 -7.78 7.29 20.29
CA ASN A 182 -8.56 6.26 20.96
C ASN A 182 -8.73 5.01 20.07
N ILE A 183 -9.03 3.88 20.72
CA ILE A 183 -9.56 2.66 20.08
C ILE A 183 -10.94 2.39 20.67
N ASN A 184 -11.97 2.41 19.83
CA ASN A 184 -13.35 2.28 20.25
C ASN A 184 -14.02 1.06 19.62
N VAL A 185 -14.28 0.02 20.43
CA VAL A 185 -15.07 -1.14 20.01
C VAL A 185 -16.50 -0.93 20.48
N SER A 186 -17.34 -0.40 19.59
CA SER A 186 -18.74 -0.06 19.89
C SER A 186 -19.63 -1.30 20.00
N SER A 187 -19.27 -2.39 19.31
CA SER A 187 -19.98 -3.67 19.34
C SER A 187 -19.04 -4.82 18.97
N GLY A 188 -19.27 -5.99 19.55
CA GLY A 188 -18.45 -7.19 19.33
C GLY A 188 -17.08 -7.12 20.00
N THR A 189 -16.08 -7.74 19.37
CA THR A 189 -14.71 -7.86 19.90
C THR A 189 -13.68 -7.52 18.83
N LEU A 190 -12.68 -6.71 19.16
CA LEU A 190 -11.42 -6.62 18.42
C LEU A 190 -10.45 -7.65 18.99
N GLN A 191 -9.93 -8.55 18.15
CA GLN A 191 -8.95 -9.54 18.55
C GLN A 191 -7.68 -9.40 17.72
N SER A 192 -6.51 -9.37 18.36
CA SER A 192 -5.21 -9.37 17.67
C SER A 192 -4.35 -10.55 18.13
N SER A 193 -3.60 -11.13 17.19
CA SER A 193 -2.55 -12.11 17.50
C SER A 193 -1.30 -11.51 18.17
N SER A 194 -1.23 -10.18 18.30
CA SER A 194 -0.10 -9.46 18.88
C SER A 194 -0.57 -8.29 19.75
N ALA A 195 0.34 -7.40 20.15
CA ALA A 195 0.05 -6.29 21.04
C ALA A 195 -0.95 -5.29 20.42
N VAL A 196 -1.86 -4.78 21.25
CA VAL A 196 -2.75 -3.65 20.92
C VAL A 196 -2.35 -2.46 21.80
N THR A 197 -1.99 -1.34 21.17
CA THR A 197 -1.59 -0.12 21.90
C THR A 197 -2.29 1.14 21.40
N ALA A 198 -2.71 2.02 22.29
CA ALA A 198 -3.30 3.31 21.97
C ALA A 198 -2.66 4.44 22.76
N SER A 199 -2.35 5.56 22.09
CA SER A 199 -1.96 6.79 22.78
C SER A 199 -3.13 7.36 23.59
N GLY A 200 -4.35 7.25 23.06
CA GLY A 200 -5.60 7.60 23.74
C GLY A 200 -6.25 6.43 24.49
N ALA A 201 -7.52 6.61 24.86
CA ALA A 201 -8.29 5.62 25.62
C ALA A 201 -8.71 4.42 24.77
N CYS A 202 -8.95 3.28 25.41
CA CYS A 202 -9.58 2.12 24.78
C CYS A 202 -10.93 1.81 25.41
N SER A 203 -11.97 1.66 24.60
CA SER A 203 -13.31 1.25 25.01
C SER A 203 -13.75 -0.06 24.35
N GLY A 204 -14.65 -0.78 25.02
CA GLY A 204 -15.19 -2.06 24.54
C GLY A 204 -14.25 -3.26 24.70
N THR A 205 -14.64 -4.37 24.08
CA THR A 205 -13.96 -5.67 24.19
C THR A 205 -12.79 -5.75 23.21
N ILE A 206 -11.59 -5.84 23.75
CA ILE A 206 -10.33 -5.93 22.99
C ILE A 206 -9.50 -7.05 23.61
N VAL A 207 -9.10 -8.02 22.79
CA VAL A 207 -8.34 -9.20 23.18
C VAL A 207 -7.00 -9.18 22.45
N SER A 208 -5.90 -9.24 23.20
CA SER A 208 -4.55 -9.23 22.65
C SER A 208 -3.57 -9.89 23.60
N THR A 209 -2.46 -10.41 23.06
CA THR A 209 -1.34 -10.91 23.85
C THR A 209 -0.04 -10.24 23.39
N PRO A 210 0.63 -9.45 24.25
CA PRO A 210 0.22 -9.03 25.60
C PRO A 210 -1.11 -8.26 25.66
N ALA A 211 -1.69 -8.17 26.85
CA ALA A 211 -2.93 -7.43 27.09
C ALA A 211 -2.82 -5.97 26.59
N LYS A 212 -3.94 -5.41 26.14
CA LYS A 212 -3.99 -4.07 25.55
C LYS A 212 -3.39 -2.99 26.47
N SER A 213 -2.67 -2.05 25.89
CA SER A 213 -2.07 -0.91 26.61
C SER A 213 -2.58 0.41 26.03
N CYS A 214 -3.24 1.21 26.86
CA CYS A 214 -3.95 2.41 26.41
C CYS A 214 -3.57 3.61 27.29
N ASN A 215 -3.84 4.83 26.81
CA ASN A 215 -3.40 6.07 27.45
C ASN A 215 -1.87 6.16 27.58
N THR A 216 -1.13 5.63 26.60
CA THR A 216 0.34 5.59 26.66
C THR A 216 0.99 6.95 26.43
N GLY A 217 0.25 7.93 25.89
CA GLY A 217 0.78 9.25 25.51
C GLY A 217 1.88 9.22 24.46
N SER A 218 2.14 8.05 23.85
CA SER A 218 3.25 7.86 22.92
C SER A 218 2.81 8.21 21.50
N ALA A 219 3.49 9.18 20.89
CA ALA A 219 3.28 9.53 19.49
C ALA A 219 3.89 8.47 18.57
N LEU A 220 3.07 7.91 17.70
CA LEU A 220 3.47 7.08 16.57
C LEU A 220 3.93 7.99 15.43
N VAL A 221 5.05 7.63 14.84
CA VAL A 221 5.66 8.33 13.71
C VAL A 221 5.28 7.59 12.43
N ASP A 222 4.78 8.34 11.45
CA ASP A 222 4.51 7.84 10.11
C ASP A 222 5.78 7.20 9.49
N PRO A 223 5.73 5.95 8.99
CA PRO A 223 6.84 5.32 8.27
C PRO A 223 7.31 6.08 7.01
N ASN A 224 6.50 7.01 6.50
CA ASN A 224 6.81 7.86 5.34
C ASN A 224 7.18 7.05 4.10
N TYR A 225 6.34 6.07 3.75
CA TYR A 225 6.56 5.26 2.56
C TYR A 225 6.47 6.13 1.30
N PRO A 226 7.43 6.03 0.37
CA PRO A 226 7.40 6.80 -0.87
C PRO A 226 6.33 6.26 -1.84
N SER A 227 5.71 7.16 -2.60
CA SER A 227 4.92 6.79 -3.77
C SER A 227 5.84 6.33 -4.92
N GLU A 228 5.32 5.57 -5.87
CA GLU A 228 6.08 5.13 -7.05
C GLU A 228 6.62 6.33 -7.87
N PRO A 229 5.87 7.43 -8.09
CA PRO A 229 6.42 8.64 -8.71
C PRO A 229 7.55 9.30 -7.92
N ALA A 230 7.58 9.21 -6.58
CA ALA A 230 8.69 9.75 -5.80
C ALA A 230 10.00 8.97 -6.04
N LEU A 231 9.91 7.75 -6.58
CA LEU A 231 11.02 6.87 -6.88
C LEU A 231 11.39 6.84 -8.38
N SER A 232 10.63 7.53 -9.24
CA SER A 232 10.91 7.58 -10.67
C SER A 232 12.09 8.50 -11.00
N SER A 233 12.57 8.43 -12.25
CA SER A 233 13.57 9.35 -12.79
C SER A 233 13.02 10.01 -14.06
N PRO A 234 12.72 11.32 -14.05
CA PRO A 234 12.80 12.25 -12.92
C PRO A 234 11.80 11.91 -11.79
N ALA A 235 12.11 12.29 -10.56
CA ALA A 235 11.23 12.06 -9.42
C ALA A 235 10.06 13.05 -9.42
N ASN A 236 8.91 12.61 -8.90
CA ASN A 236 7.68 13.40 -8.76
C ASN A 236 7.13 13.94 -10.08
N VAL A 237 7.27 13.19 -11.17
CA VAL A 237 6.61 13.52 -12.44
C VAL A 237 5.17 13.02 -12.38
N VAL A 238 4.22 13.93 -12.58
CA VAL A 238 2.80 13.57 -12.68
C VAL A 238 2.60 12.67 -13.90
N PRO A 239 1.93 11.50 -13.76
CA PRO A 239 1.65 10.63 -14.89
C PRO A 239 0.86 11.35 -16.00
N ALA A 240 1.00 10.89 -17.24
CA ALA A 240 0.25 11.46 -18.35
C ALA A 240 -1.26 11.31 -18.14
N TYR A 241 -2.02 12.35 -18.49
CA TYR A 241 -3.49 12.34 -18.45
C TYR A 241 -4.07 11.17 -19.24
N GLN A 242 -5.12 10.55 -18.69
CA GLN A 242 -5.91 9.52 -19.33
C GLN A 242 -7.38 9.91 -19.28
N ALA A 243 -8.02 9.93 -20.44
CA ALA A 243 -9.46 10.08 -20.50
C ALA A 243 -10.15 8.80 -19.99
N VAL A 244 -11.26 8.97 -19.27
CA VAL A 244 -12.14 7.86 -18.88
C VAL A 244 -12.72 7.22 -20.15
N PRO A 245 -12.68 5.89 -20.30
CA PRO A 245 -13.33 5.21 -21.42
C PRO A 245 -14.82 5.60 -21.54
N ALA A 246 -15.26 5.92 -22.75
CA ALA A 246 -16.66 6.26 -23.00
C ALA A 246 -17.58 5.07 -22.71
N ASP A 247 -18.76 5.32 -22.14
CA ASP A 247 -19.77 4.29 -21.86
C ASP A 247 -20.53 3.88 -23.14
N VAL A 248 -19.82 3.19 -24.03
CA VAL A 248 -20.33 2.65 -25.30
C VAL A 248 -19.86 1.21 -25.45
N SER A 249 -20.63 0.37 -26.15
CA SER A 249 -20.32 -1.07 -26.29
C SER A 249 -18.93 -1.35 -26.84
N ALA A 250 -18.41 -0.47 -27.70
CA ALA A 250 -17.07 -0.55 -28.26
C ALA A 250 -15.95 -0.42 -27.19
N SER A 251 -16.24 0.19 -26.04
CA SER A 251 -15.29 0.35 -24.92
C SER A 251 -15.25 -0.85 -23.99
N CYS A 252 -16.27 -1.73 -24.02
CA CYS A 252 -16.40 -2.92 -23.19
C CYS A 252 -16.52 -4.22 -24.01
N PRO A 253 -15.61 -4.49 -24.96
CA PRO A 253 -15.65 -5.73 -25.71
C PRO A 253 -15.52 -6.93 -24.76
N GLY A 254 -16.45 -7.88 -24.86
CA GLY A 254 -16.48 -9.05 -23.98
C GLY A 254 -16.78 -8.73 -22.51
N GLY A 255 -17.36 -7.57 -22.20
CA GLY A 255 -17.69 -7.18 -20.82
C GLY A 255 -16.47 -6.77 -19.98
N VAL A 256 -15.38 -6.33 -20.62
CA VAL A 256 -14.17 -5.85 -19.94
C VAL A 256 -13.83 -4.46 -20.45
N VAL A 257 -13.71 -3.50 -19.54
CA VAL A 257 -13.18 -2.15 -19.83
C VAL A 257 -11.79 -2.05 -19.25
N THR A 258 -10.84 -1.60 -20.07
CA THR A 258 -9.43 -1.52 -19.71
C THR A 258 -9.01 -0.09 -19.43
N PHE A 259 -8.41 0.14 -18.27
CA PHE A 259 -7.79 1.39 -17.87
C PHE A 259 -6.27 1.30 -18.01
N LYS A 260 -5.66 2.42 -18.40
CA LYS A 260 -4.21 2.56 -18.53
C LYS A 260 -3.65 3.34 -17.33
N PRO A 261 -2.44 3.01 -16.85
CA PRO A 261 -1.76 3.83 -15.85
C PRO A 261 -1.63 5.29 -16.31
N GLY A 262 -1.87 6.24 -15.41
CA GLY A 262 -1.94 7.66 -15.74
C GLY A 262 -2.69 8.50 -14.71
N TYR A 263 -2.91 9.76 -15.09
CA TYR A 263 -3.61 10.76 -14.32
C TYR A 263 -5.09 10.83 -14.72
N TYR A 264 -5.99 10.78 -13.74
CA TYR A 264 -7.44 10.86 -13.89
C TYR A 264 -8.02 11.90 -12.93
N ASP A 265 -8.92 12.75 -13.42
CA ASP A 265 -9.47 13.91 -12.71
C ASP A 265 -10.99 14.08 -12.80
N ASP A 266 -11.66 13.09 -13.39
CA ASP A 266 -13.11 13.11 -13.60
C ASP A 266 -13.80 11.93 -12.88
N ALA A 267 -14.07 12.12 -11.59
CA ALA A 267 -14.82 11.18 -10.77
C ALA A 267 -16.24 10.96 -11.27
N ILE A 268 -16.87 11.98 -11.85
CA ILE A 268 -18.24 11.90 -12.36
C ILE A 268 -18.30 10.95 -13.55
N SER A 269 -17.38 11.07 -14.52
CA SER A 269 -17.28 10.14 -15.64
C SER A 269 -16.97 8.70 -15.20
N LEU A 270 -16.03 8.52 -14.27
CA LEU A 270 -15.71 7.20 -13.69
C LEU A 270 -16.94 6.58 -13.01
N THR A 271 -17.64 7.37 -12.20
CA THR A 271 -18.83 6.93 -11.49
C THR A 271 -19.98 6.60 -12.44
N ALA A 272 -20.21 7.42 -13.47
CA ALA A 272 -21.25 7.16 -14.46
C ALA A 272 -21.01 5.81 -15.16
N LEU A 273 -19.76 5.52 -15.52
CA LEU A 273 -19.38 4.25 -16.14
C LEU A 273 -19.60 3.03 -15.23
N MET A 274 -19.33 3.16 -13.92
CA MET A 274 -19.31 2.03 -12.97
C MET A 274 -20.54 1.93 -12.05
N THR A 275 -21.45 2.90 -12.12
CA THR A 275 -22.72 2.90 -11.39
C THR A 275 -23.94 2.96 -12.30
N GLY A 276 -23.75 3.29 -13.58
CA GLY A 276 -24.83 3.43 -14.57
C GLY A 276 -25.41 2.11 -15.07
N ASN A 277 -26.53 2.22 -15.78
CA ASN A 277 -27.13 1.14 -16.59
C ASN A 277 -26.73 1.26 -18.07
N GLY A 278 -25.62 1.93 -18.36
CA GLY A 278 -25.17 2.14 -19.74
C GLY A 278 -24.56 0.90 -20.35
N ALA A 279 -23.96 1.06 -21.52
CA ALA A 279 -23.53 -0.06 -22.37
C ALA A 279 -22.47 -0.95 -21.70
N CYS A 280 -21.68 -0.39 -20.79
CA CYS A 280 -20.66 -1.12 -20.04
C CYS A 280 -21.10 -1.50 -18.62
N GLY A 281 -22.35 -1.23 -18.22
CA GLY A 281 -22.83 -1.49 -16.85
C GLY A 281 -22.63 -2.94 -16.41
N GLY A 282 -22.02 -3.13 -15.23
CA GLY A 282 -21.72 -4.45 -14.67
C GLY A 282 -20.53 -5.18 -15.28
N SER A 283 -19.73 -4.51 -16.11
CA SER A 283 -18.49 -5.06 -16.68
C SER A 283 -17.40 -5.29 -15.63
N THR A 284 -16.33 -5.97 -16.06
CA THR A 284 -15.04 -5.97 -15.36
C THR A 284 -14.26 -4.70 -15.70
N TRP A 285 -13.93 -3.92 -14.69
CA TRP A 285 -13.10 -2.73 -14.76
C TRP A 285 -11.66 -3.13 -14.48
N TRP A 286 -10.88 -3.36 -15.54
CA TRP A 286 -9.49 -3.81 -15.42
C TRP A 286 -8.52 -2.63 -15.44
N PHE A 287 -7.89 -2.37 -14.29
CA PHE A 287 -6.77 -1.46 -14.16
C PHE A 287 -5.47 -2.23 -14.38
N LYS A 288 -4.82 -2.01 -15.52
CA LYS A 288 -3.53 -2.64 -15.86
C LYS A 288 -2.44 -2.29 -14.82
N PRO A 289 -1.41 -3.14 -14.64
CA PRO A 289 -0.30 -2.84 -13.76
C PRO A 289 0.33 -1.46 -14.03
N GLY A 290 0.63 -0.70 -12.97
CA GLY A 290 1.24 0.62 -13.05
C GLY A 290 0.68 1.64 -12.06
N THR A 291 1.14 2.89 -12.18
CA THR A 291 0.74 3.98 -11.28
C THR A 291 -0.47 4.72 -11.81
N TYR A 292 -1.47 4.92 -10.94
CA TYR A 292 -2.66 5.71 -11.20
C TYR A 292 -2.71 6.86 -10.22
N TYR A 293 -2.83 8.08 -10.73
CA TYR A 293 -3.02 9.26 -9.90
C TYR A 293 -4.43 9.79 -10.11
N PHE A 294 -5.22 9.78 -9.04
CA PHE A 294 -6.58 10.31 -8.99
C PHE A 294 -6.54 11.63 -8.24
N ASP A 295 -6.83 12.72 -8.95
CA ASP A 295 -6.95 14.06 -8.38
C ASP A 295 -8.17 14.72 -9.02
N PHE A 296 -9.32 14.46 -8.43
CA PHE A 296 -10.60 14.88 -8.98
C PHE A 296 -10.81 16.37 -8.74
N HIS A 297 -11.42 17.01 -9.74
CA HIS A 297 -11.67 18.44 -9.78
C HIS A 297 -13.15 18.73 -10.06
N ASN A 298 -14.06 17.83 -9.68
CA ASN A 298 -15.50 17.95 -9.91
C ASN A 298 -16.22 18.73 -8.77
N ASN A 299 -15.61 18.87 -7.59
CA ASN A 299 -16.15 19.67 -6.49
C ASN A 299 -16.06 21.18 -6.76
N THR A 300 -17.18 21.90 -6.72
CA THR A 300 -17.20 23.35 -6.94
C THR A 300 -16.53 24.17 -5.84
N ALA A 301 -16.22 23.55 -4.69
CA ALA A 301 -15.42 24.18 -3.64
C ALA A 301 -13.90 24.16 -3.94
N ASP A 302 -13.47 23.42 -4.95
CA ASP A 302 -12.12 23.48 -5.48
C ASP A 302 -11.93 24.75 -6.33
N THR A 303 -10.89 25.53 -6.04
CA THR A 303 -10.51 26.69 -6.86
C THR A 303 -10.04 26.31 -8.25
N ASP A 304 -9.62 25.06 -8.44
CA ASP A 304 -9.19 24.47 -9.70
C ASP A 304 -10.25 23.52 -10.28
N VAL A 305 -11.54 23.77 -10.02
CA VAL A 305 -12.63 22.94 -10.55
C VAL A 305 -12.63 22.83 -12.09
N TYR A 306 -12.69 21.60 -12.59
CA TYR A 306 -12.95 21.26 -13.99
C TYR A 306 -14.44 20.99 -14.18
N ARG A 307 -15.13 21.80 -15.02
CA ARG A 307 -16.58 21.68 -15.22
C ARG A 307 -17.00 20.87 -16.43
N GLY A 308 -16.16 19.92 -16.86
CA GLY A 308 -16.39 19.10 -18.06
C GLY A 308 -17.68 18.26 -18.01
N SER A 309 -17.57 16.97 -17.68
CA SER A 309 -18.70 16.02 -17.70
C SER A 309 -19.78 16.35 -16.64
N GLY A 310 -19.43 17.13 -15.63
CA GLY A 310 -20.32 17.64 -14.59
C GLY A 310 -19.53 18.20 -13.40
N THR A 311 -20.26 18.82 -12.46
CA THR A 311 -19.74 19.25 -11.14
C THR A 311 -20.81 19.10 -10.07
N GLY A 312 -20.38 19.13 -8.80
CA GLY A 312 -21.28 19.14 -7.64
C GLY A 312 -20.80 20.03 -6.51
N GLY A 313 -21.74 20.56 -5.73
CA GLY A 313 -21.46 21.42 -4.56
C GLY A 313 -21.11 20.69 -3.27
N ALA A 314 -20.93 19.36 -3.33
CA ALA A 314 -20.60 18.52 -2.20
C ALA A 314 -19.29 17.77 -2.48
N SER A 315 -18.57 17.41 -1.42
CA SER A 315 -17.36 16.57 -1.51
C SER A 315 -17.59 15.19 -2.14
N SER A 316 -18.84 14.77 -2.28
CA SER A 316 -19.19 13.58 -3.06
C SER A 316 -19.03 13.75 -4.57
N ALA A 317 -18.80 14.97 -5.06
CA ALA A 317 -18.49 15.21 -6.48
C ALA A 317 -17.14 14.61 -6.87
N ASP A 318 -16.16 14.63 -5.95
CA ASP A 318 -14.83 14.02 -6.11
C ASP A 318 -14.80 12.58 -5.59
N GLN A 319 -15.95 11.90 -5.59
CA GLN A 319 -16.06 10.49 -5.23
C GLN A 319 -16.23 9.63 -6.48
N TRP A 320 -15.24 8.78 -6.75
CA TRP A 320 -15.36 7.69 -7.69
C TRP A 320 -16.16 6.55 -7.06
N GLY A 321 -17.41 6.40 -7.52
CA GLY A 321 -18.33 5.38 -7.04
C GLY A 321 -18.39 4.13 -7.92
N ILE A 322 -18.51 2.96 -7.28
CA ILE A 322 -18.74 1.67 -7.94
C ILE A 322 -19.93 0.98 -7.25
N LYS A 323 -20.99 0.65 -8.01
CA LYS A 323 -22.20 0.01 -7.44
C LYS A 323 -22.45 -1.41 -7.94
N ARG A 324 -21.89 -1.76 -9.11
CA ARG A 324 -22.06 -3.03 -9.80
C ARG A 324 -20.81 -3.36 -10.64
N GLY A 325 -20.62 -4.64 -10.93
CA GLY A 325 -19.49 -5.14 -11.72
C GLY A 325 -18.28 -5.48 -10.85
N HIS A 326 -17.14 -5.69 -11.49
CA HIS A 326 -15.93 -6.22 -10.85
C HIS A 326 -14.73 -5.33 -11.12
N LEU A 327 -14.11 -4.73 -10.11
CA LEU A 327 -12.84 -4.04 -10.26
C LEU A 327 -11.68 -5.01 -10.04
N VAL A 328 -10.81 -5.13 -11.04
CA VAL A 328 -9.58 -5.91 -10.95
C VAL A 328 -8.41 -4.99 -11.24
N ALA A 329 -7.56 -4.74 -10.24
CA ALA A 329 -6.39 -3.88 -10.40
C ALA A 329 -5.09 -4.68 -10.25
N GLY A 330 -4.28 -4.67 -11.31
CA GLY A 330 -3.00 -5.38 -11.40
C GLY A 330 -2.99 -6.42 -12.51
N THR A 331 -2.00 -7.32 -12.44
CA THR A 331 -1.87 -8.43 -13.40
C THR A 331 -2.98 -9.44 -13.11
N PRO A 332 -3.89 -9.72 -14.06
CA PRO A 332 -4.96 -10.69 -13.85
C PRO A 332 -4.40 -12.07 -13.54
N ALA A 333 -5.11 -12.85 -12.72
CA ALA A 333 -4.73 -14.20 -12.36
C ALA A 333 -5.84 -15.22 -12.60
N ASP A 334 -5.46 -16.48 -12.85
CA ASP A 334 -6.35 -17.62 -12.83
C ASP A 334 -6.59 -18.14 -11.39
N ALA A 335 -7.40 -19.20 -11.24
CA ALA A 335 -7.72 -19.78 -9.94
C ALA A 335 -6.48 -20.33 -9.19
N ASP A 336 -5.42 -20.69 -9.92
CA ASP A 336 -4.17 -21.18 -9.36
C ASP A 336 -3.20 -20.02 -9.01
N GLY A 337 -3.54 -18.78 -9.39
CA GLY A 337 -2.73 -17.58 -9.16
C GLY A 337 -1.71 -17.28 -10.28
N ASN A 338 -1.77 -17.98 -11.41
CA ASN A 338 -0.90 -17.72 -12.56
C ASN A 338 -1.36 -16.49 -13.32
N ALA A 339 -0.41 -15.72 -13.87
CA ALA A 339 -0.73 -14.54 -14.68
C ALA A 339 -1.50 -14.93 -15.94
N ILE A 340 -2.57 -14.20 -16.24
CA ILE A 340 -3.31 -14.30 -17.51
C ILE A 340 -3.35 -12.92 -18.20
N ALA A 341 -3.57 -12.93 -19.52
CA ALA A 341 -3.45 -11.71 -20.33
C ALA A 341 -4.57 -10.68 -20.09
N SER A 342 -5.75 -11.12 -19.63
CA SER A 342 -6.93 -10.28 -19.39
C SER A 342 -7.88 -11.01 -18.44
N PRO A 343 -8.61 -10.30 -17.55
CA PRO A 343 -9.61 -10.95 -16.71
C PRO A 343 -10.85 -11.35 -17.53
N GLY A 344 -11.64 -12.28 -17.00
CA GLY A 344 -12.96 -12.61 -17.57
C GLY A 344 -14.00 -11.50 -17.33
N ALA A 345 -15.16 -11.63 -17.98
CA ALA A 345 -16.30 -10.72 -17.81
C ALA A 345 -16.95 -10.76 -16.41
N SER A 346 -16.75 -11.87 -15.68
CA SER A 346 -17.20 -12.04 -14.30
C SER A 346 -16.13 -12.85 -13.55
N PRO A 347 -15.03 -12.19 -13.13
CA PRO A 347 -13.94 -12.85 -12.46
C PRO A 347 -14.30 -13.16 -11.00
N THR A 348 -13.69 -14.20 -10.43
CA THR A 348 -13.93 -14.57 -9.03
C THR A 348 -13.04 -13.75 -8.11
N ILE A 349 -13.65 -12.94 -7.26
CA ILE A 349 -12.95 -12.10 -6.29
C ILE A 349 -13.15 -12.70 -4.88
N PRO A 350 -12.08 -12.90 -4.10
CA PRO A 350 -10.66 -12.60 -4.41
C PRO A 350 -9.96 -13.69 -5.24
N GLY A 351 -8.78 -13.37 -5.77
CA GLY A 351 -7.95 -14.24 -6.60
C GLY A 351 -7.90 -13.83 -8.08
N SER A 352 -8.51 -12.70 -8.44
CA SER A 352 -8.58 -12.17 -9.79
C SER A 352 -7.32 -11.41 -10.23
N CYS A 353 -6.43 -11.04 -9.30
CA CYS A 353 -5.13 -10.46 -9.61
C CYS A 353 -3.99 -11.15 -8.85
N GLN A 354 -2.77 -11.05 -9.39
CA GLN A 354 -1.58 -11.67 -8.79
C GLN A 354 -1.24 -11.05 -7.44
N ASN A 355 -1.33 -11.88 -6.40
CA ASN A 355 -1.04 -11.46 -5.03
C ASN A 355 0.48 -11.36 -4.78
N PRO A 356 1.00 -10.20 -4.32
CA PRO A 356 2.43 -10.03 -4.06
C PRO A 356 2.98 -10.95 -2.96
N ILE A 357 2.14 -11.56 -2.12
CA ILE A 357 2.57 -12.55 -1.12
C ILE A 357 2.87 -13.94 -1.74
N LYS A 358 2.32 -14.20 -2.94
CA LYS A 358 2.41 -15.50 -3.61
C LYS A 358 3.43 -15.52 -4.75
N SER A 359 3.77 -14.35 -5.31
CA SER A 359 4.71 -14.26 -6.43
C SER A 359 5.61 -13.04 -6.34
N THR A 360 6.92 -13.26 -6.52
CA THR A 360 7.92 -12.18 -6.63
C THR A 360 7.83 -11.45 -7.97
N SER A 361 7.13 -12.03 -8.95
CA SER A 361 6.84 -11.39 -10.25
C SER A 361 5.49 -10.67 -10.28
N ALA A 362 4.77 -10.60 -9.15
CA ALA A 362 3.49 -9.91 -9.08
C ALA A 362 3.65 -8.42 -9.41
N GLN A 363 3.11 -8.04 -10.58
CA GLN A 363 3.01 -6.65 -11.00
C GLN A 363 1.59 -6.16 -10.75
N GLY A 364 1.46 -5.17 -9.87
CA GLY A 364 0.20 -4.61 -9.42
C GLY A 364 0.01 -3.15 -9.82
N VAL A 365 -0.92 -2.50 -9.15
CA VAL A 365 -1.14 -1.06 -9.25
C VAL A 365 -0.64 -0.35 -8.00
N GLN A 366 -0.44 0.96 -8.12
CA GLN A 366 -0.54 1.88 -6.99
C GLN A 366 -1.59 2.93 -7.34
N PHE A 367 -2.72 2.92 -6.63
CA PHE A 367 -3.73 3.96 -6.71
C PHE A 367 -3.37 5.08 -5.74
N ILE A 368 -2.99 6.23 -6.27
CA ILE A 368 -2.60 7.42 -5.53
C ILE A 368 -3.77 8.40 -5.54
N PHE A 369 -4.24 8.80 -4.38
CA PHE A 369 -5.32 9.80 -4.22
C PHE A 369 -4.74 11.12 -3.72
N GLY A 370 -5.03 12.21 -4.45
CA GLY A 370 -4.74 13.59 -4.07
C GLY A 370 -6.00 14.41 -3.83
N GLY A 371 -5.85 15.60 -3.24
CA GLY A 371 -6.99 16.49 -2.94
C GLY A 371 -8.05 15.83 -2.05
N ASP A 372 -9.33 16.05 -2.31
CA ASP A 372 -10.43 15.36 -1.62
C ASP A 372 -10.97 14.16 -2.42
N SER A 373 -10.14 13.58 -3.29
CA SER A 373 -10.48 12.42 -4.12
C SER A 373 -10.78 11.17 -3.29
N GLN A 374 -11.85 10.48 -3.63
CA GLN A 374 -12.31 9.30 -2.88
C GLN A 374 -12.63 8.14 -3.83
N LEU A 375 -12.44 6.91 -3.33
CA LEU A 375 -12.99 5.68 -3.90
C LEU A 375 -14.08 5.14 -2.97
N ALA A 376 -15.29 4.95 -3.51
CA ALA A 376 -16.40 4.39 -2.78
C ALA A 376 -17.03 3.19 -3.49
N LEU A 377 -17.27 2.12 -2.74
CA LEU A 377 -17.99 0.94 -3.22
C LEU A 377 -19.34 0.82 -2.52
N GLY A 378 -20.35 0.36 -3.25
CA GLY A 378 -21.69 0.13 -2.73
C GLY A 378 -22.40 -0.97 -3.49
N GLY A 379 -23.61 -1.33 -3.03
CA GLY A 379 -24.43 -2.31 -3.74
C GLY A 379 -23.74 -3.68 -3.80
N ALA A 380 -23.66 -4.26 -4.99
CA ALA A 380 -23.05 -5.58 -5.21
C ALA A 380 -21.75 -5.51 -6.01
N ALA A 381 -21.03 -4.39 -5.91
CA ALA A 381 -19.72 -4.24 -6.54
C ALA A 381 -18.67 -5.11 -5.85
N ASP A 382 -17.91 -5.87 -6.63
CA ASP A 382 -16.74 -6.59 -6.14
C ASP A 382 -15.45 -5.87 -6.58
N ALA A 383 -14.42 -5.89 -5.75
CA ALA A 383 -13.15 -5.28 -6.10
C ALA A 383 -11.96 -5.99 -5.45
N GLU A 384 -10.90 -6.15 -6.24
CA GLU A 384 -9.59 -6.60 -5.79
C GLU A 384 -8.47 -5.72 -6.35
N ILE A 385 -7.67 -5.15 -5.44
CA ILE A 385 -6.55 -4.27 -5.76
C ILE A 385 -5.25 -4.97 -5.35
N CYS A 386 -4.43 -5.38 -6.33
CA CYS A 386 -3.12 -5.96 -6.06
C CYS A 386 -2.00 -4.94 -6.18
N GLY A 387 -1.14 -4.84 -5.17
CA GLY A 387 0.09 -4.05 -5.21
C GLY A 387 1.26 -4.80 -5.84
N THR A 388 2.28 -4.08 -6.27
CA THR A 388 3.51 -4.66 -6.86
C THR A 388 4.44 -5.19 -5.79
N TYR A 389 4.88 -6.45 -5.91
CA TYR A 389 5.89 -7.01 -5.00
C TYR A 389 7.21 -6.23 -5.11
N ASN A 390 7.80 -5.93 -3.96
CA ASN A 390 9.11 -5.30 -3.87
C ASN A 390 9.93 -6.00 -2.77
N ALA A 391 11.24 -6.10 -2.97
CA ALA A 391 12.12 -6.71 -1.97
C ALA A 391 12.54 -5.77 -0.84
N THR A 392 12.44 -4.45 -1.06
CA THR A 392 12.99 -3.40 -0.18
C THR A 392 11.96 -2.41 0.35
N ARG A 393 10.70 -2.56 -0.06
CA ARG A 393 9.57 -1.74 0.41
C ARG A 393 8.29 -2.55 0.38
N PRO A 394 7.28 -2.22 1.19
CA PRO A 394 5.99 -2.90 1.14
C PRO A 394 5.34 -2.77 -0.24
N PRO A 395 4.62 -3.80 -0.72
CA PRO A 395 3.69 -3.61 -1.84
C PRO A 395 2.60 -2.64 -1.36
N ILE A 396 2.38 -1.53 -2.07
CA ILE A 396 1.35 -0.55 -1.73
C ILE A 396 0.33 -0.51 -2.87
N GLY A 397 -0.90 -0.93 -2.59
CA GLY A 397 -2.00 -0.92 -3.56
C GLY A 397 -2.78 0.39 -3.56
N VAL A 398 -2.97 0.98 -2.37
CA VAL A 398 -3.70 2.24 -2.17
C VAL A 398 -2.80 3.20 -1.40
N TYR A 399 -2.67 4.43 -1.90
CA TYR A 399 -1.77 5.45 -1.40
C TYR A 399 -2.50 6.79 -1.30
N GLY A 400 -2.52 7.40 -0.12
CA GLY A 400 -3.00 8.76 0.12
C GLY A 400 -1.84 9.75 0.10
N LEU A 401 -1.93 10.78 -0.74
CA LEU A 401 -0.80 11.68 -0.99
C LEU A 401 -0.61 12.69 0.16
N ARG A 402 0.60 12.69 0.75
CA ARG A 402 0.94 13.54 1.90
C ARG A 402 1.81 14.76 1.55
N PRO A 403 3.01 14.65 0.97
CA PRO A 403 3.63 15.83 0.39
C PRO A 403 2.94 16.11 -0.95
N GLY A 404 2.31 17.26 -1.05
CA GLY A 404 1.78 17.77 -2.30
C GLY A 404 1.78 19.29 -2.28
N LEU A 405 1.84 19.90 -3.46
CA LEU A 405 1.83 21.34 -3.63
C LEU A 405 0.53 21.76 -4.29
N ALA A 406 0.12 23.00 -4.02
CA ALA A 406 -0.89 23.64 -4.84
C ALA A 406 -0.39 23.69 -6.29
N ALA A 407 -1.30 23.39 -7.21
CA ALA A 407 -1.00 23.47 -8.61
C ALA A 407 -0.68 24.93 -8.98
N THR A 408 0.39 25.14 -9.74
CA THR A 408 0.84 26.48 -10.10
C THR A 408 -0.11 27.08 -11.13
N THR A 409 -0.68 28.24 -10.82
CA THR A 409 -1.45 29.02 -11.81
C THR A 409 -0.48 29.84 -12.66
N THR A 410 -0.51 29.63 -13.96
CA THR A 410 0.25 30.41 -14.95
C THR A 410 -0.69 31.42 -15.61
N VAL A 411 -0.24 32.68 -15.70
CA VAL A 411 -0.99 33.80 -16.29
C VAL A 411 -0.17 34.36 -17.46
N LEU A 412 -0.68 34.20 -18.67
CA LEU A 412 -0.07 34.72 -19.90
C LEU A 412 -0.97 35.83 -20.44
N THR A 413 -0.68 37.09 -20.12
CA THR A 413 -1.56 38.23 -20.43
C THR A 413 -0.82 39.50 -20.81
N GLY A 414 -1.55 40.46 -21.38
CA GLY A 414 -1.06 41.82 -21.63
C GLY A 414 -0.25 42.01 -22.93
N SER A 415 0.11 43.27 -23.18
CA SER A 415 0.84 43.71 -24.38
C SER A 415 2.31 43.94 -24.06
N GLY A 416 3.17 42.94 -24.29
CA GLY A 416 4.61 43.04 -24.00
C GLY A 416 5.42 41.82 -24.46
N SER A 417 6.74 41.85 -24.21
CA SER A 417 7.66 40.74 -24.44
C SER A 417 8.17 40.20 -23.09
N GLY A 418 7.85 38.96 -22.75
CA GLY A 418 8.24 38.32 -21.49
C GLY A 418 7.61 36.94 -21.34
N VAL A 419 8.01 36.19 -20.30
CA VAL A 419 7.50 34.83 -20.04
C VAL A 419 6.02 34.80 -19.64
N ASP A 420 5.49 35.93 -19.16
CA ASP A 420 4.09 36.10 -18.75
C ASP A 420 3.25 36.89 -19.78
N ALA A 421 3.80 37.17 -20.97
CA ALA A 421 3.11 37.92 -22.00
C ALA A 421 1.99 37.12 -22.66
N ALA A 422 0.99 37.81 -23.21
CA ALA A 422 -0.04 37.19 -24.03
C ALA A 422 0.57 36.40 -25.20
N LEU A 423 -0.11 35.32 -25.59
CA LEU A 423 0.29 34.54 -26.75
C LEU A 423 0.05 35.35 -28.02
N LYS A 424 1.04 35.41 -28.89
CA LYS A 424 1.05 36.20 -30.13
C LYS A 424 1.66 35.41 -31.26
N MET A 425 1.50 35.88 -32.50
CA MET A 425 2.17 35.28 -33.65
C MET A 425 3.69 35.27 -33.43
N SER A 426 4.33 34.11 -33.60
CA SER A 426 5.78 33.99 -33.47
C SER A 426 6.48 34.39 -34.78
N GLY A 427 7.21 35.51 -34.80
CA GLY A 427 8.01 35.92 -35.96
C GLY A 427 7.17 36.15 -37.22
N SER A 428 7.52 35.53 -38.35
CA SER A 428 6.84 35.69 -39.64
C SER A 428 5.83 34.56 -39.95
N ALA A 429 5.18 33.99 -38.94
CA ALA A 429 4.35 32.78 -39.03
C ALA A 429 2.98 32.98 -39.72
N VAL A 430 3.00 33.56 -40.92
CA VAL A 430 1.84 33.79 -41.80
C VAL A 430 1.67 32.57 -42.71
N SER A 431 0.54 31.87 -42.62
CA SER A 431 0.24 30.73 -43.50
C SER A 431 -0.50 31.13 -44.77
N SER A 432 -1.25 32.24 -44.73
CA SER A 432 -1.88 32.86 -45.89
C SER A 432 -2.07 34.35 -45.65
N ALA A 433 -1.66 35.20 -46.59
CA ALA A 433 -1.82 36.65 -46.47
C ALA A 433 -3.12 37.17 -47.14
N GLY A 434 -3.76 36.37 -48.00
CA GLY A 434 -4.82 36.86 -48.86
C GLY A 434 -4.39 38.10 -49.64
N LEU A 435 -5.19 39.17 -49.56
CA LEU A 435 -4.91 40.48 -50.16
C LEU A 435 -4.28 41.48 -49.17
N PHE A 436 -3.87 41.05 -47.97
CA PHE A 436 -3.20 41.91 -47.00
C PHE A 436 -1.72 42.12 -47.35
N ALA A 437 -1.32 43.38 -47.41
CA ALA A 437 0.08 43.80 -47.43
C ALA A 437 0.66 43.81 -46.02
N ASN A 438 1.98 43.59 -45.92
CA ASN A 438 2.72 43.51 -44.65
C ASN A 438 2.11 42.55 -43.61
N PRO A 439 1.73 41.32 -44.00
CA PRO A 439 0.99 40.40 -43.12
C PRO A 439 1.76 39.99 -41.85
N THR A 440 3.09 40.15 -41.86
CA THR A 440 3.94 39.85 -40.70
C THR A 440 3.85 40.89 -39.59
N ARG A 441 3.11 41.98 -39.78
CA ARG A 441 2.96 43.04 -38.78
C ARG A 441 1.88 42.72 -37.72
N VAL A 442 1.11 41.64 -37.91
CA VAL A 442 0.05 41.19 -36.99
C VAL A 442 0.64 40.49 -35.75
N ILE A 443 1.44 41.21 -34.94
CA ILE A 443 2.17 40.64 -33.79
C ILE A 443 1.89 41.44 -32.51
N GLU A 444 2.26 42.72 -32.52
CA GLU A 444 2.23 43.59 -31.35
C GLU A 444 1.16 44.67 -31.50
N GLN A 445 0.67 45.17 -30.38
CA GLN A 445 -0.21 46.34 -30.36
C GLN A 445 0.62 47.63 -30.48
N ASP A 446 1.32 47.81 -31.60
CA ASP A 446 2.27 48.91 -31.82
C ASP A 446 1.85 49.87 -32.94
N SER A 447 0.71 49.62 -33.58
CA SER A 447 0.20 50.36 -34.75
C SER A 447 0.99 50.10 -36.04
N SER A 448 1.76 49.01 -36.09
CA SER A 448 2.34 48.45 -37.30
C SER A 448 1.29 47.58 -38.00
N LEU A 449 0.70 48.11 -39.07
CA LEU A 449 -0.51 47.52 -39.64
C LEU A 449 -0.22 46.58 -40.81
N ALA A 450 -0.85 45.40 -40.79
CA ALA A 450 -1.19 44.68 -42.01
C ALA A 450 -2.43 45.33 -42.64
N THR A 451 -2.38 45.60 -43.94
CA THR A 451 -3.41 46.43 -44.59
C THR A 451 -3.92 45.81 -45.87
N TRP A 452 -5.22 45.92 -46.11
CA TRP A 452 -5.82 45.53 -47.38
C TRP A 452 -6.64 46.69 -47.93
N ALA A 453 -6.18 47.27 -49.03
CA ALA A 453 -6.87 48.35 -49.73
C ALA A 453 -7.87 47.77 -50.74
N LYS A 454 -9.17 47.97 -50.48
CA LYS A 454 -10.23 47.68 -51.45
C LYS A 454 -10.42 48.89 -52.37
N ALA A 455 -10.05 48.72 -53.64
CA ALA A 455 -10.02 49.80 -54.62
C ALA A 455 -11.29 49.91 -55.50
N THR A 456 -12.26 49.00 -55.35
CA THR A 456 -13.47 48.96 -56.20
C THR A 456 -14.75 48.86 -55.36
N ASP A 457 -15.87 49.32 -55.92
CA ASP A 457 -17.17 49.32 -55.25
C ASP A 457 -17.75 47.92 -54.97
N PRO A 458 -17.67 46.91 -55.86
CA PRO A 458 -18.26 45.59 -55.60
C PRO A 458 -17.78 44.97 -54.29
N SER A 459 -18.63 44.23 -53.59
CA SER A 459 -18.23 43.50 -52.38
C SER A 459 -17.03 42.61 -52.65
N ALA A 460 -16.03 42.67 -51.78
CA ALA A 460 -14.85 41.83 -51.85
C ALA A 460 -14.52 41.28 -50.46
N SER A 461 -13.86 40.13 -50.43
CA SER A 461 -13.43 39.49 -49.19
C SER A 461 -11.94 39.17 -49.25
N SER A 462 -11.26 39.29 -48.12
CA SER A 462 -9.87 38.89 -47.94
C SER A 462 -9.70 38.24 -46.59
N THR A 463 -8.79 37.27 -46.51
CA THR A 463 -8.48 36.55 -45.28
C THR A 463 -6.98 36.47 -45.09
N ILE A 464 -6.53 36.83 -43.89
CA ILE A 464 -5.16 36.59 -43.42
C ILE A 464 -5.20 35.52 -42.35
N THR A 465 -4.34 34.51 -42.48
CA THR A 465 -4.18 33.41 -41.52
C THR A 465 -2.76 33.41 -40.99
N VAL A 466 -2.66 33.39 -39.66
CA VAL A 466 -1.41 33.43 -38.90
C VAL A 466 -1.39 32.34 -37.84
N SER A 467 -0.19 31.96 -37.43
CA SER A 467 0.07 30.85 -36.51
C SER A 467 1.10 31.25 -35.45
N GLY A 468 1.51 30.33 -34.58
CA GLY A 468 2.62 30.59 -33.65
C GLY A 468 2.22 31.17 -32.29
N TYR A 469 0.95 31.04 -31.91
CA TYR A 469 0.43 31.35 -30.57
C TYR A 469 0.87 30.34 -29.49
N ALA A 470 2.11 29.88 -29.54
CA ALA A 470 2.63 28.85 -28.66
C ALA A 470 2.97 29.43 -27.27
N PRO A 471 2.60 28.75 -26.17
CA PRO A 471 3.07 29.09 -24.84
C PRO A 471 4.59 28.82 -24.69
N PRO A 472 5.27 29.43 -23.69
CA PRO A 472 6.71 29.20 -23.46
C PRO A 472 7.08 27.73 -23.28
N SER A 473 6.19 26.96 -22.66
CA SER A 473 6.21 25.50 -22.61
C SER A 473 4.82 24.98 -22.99
N ALA A 474 4.78 23.84 -23.71
CA ALA A 474 3.51 23.21 -24.07
C ALA A 474 2.67 22.92 -22.82
N ILE A 475 1.40 23.27 -22.86
CA ILE A 475 0.46 22.99 -21.78
C ILE A 475 0.08 21.50 -21.91
N PRO A 476 0.35 20.65 -20.91
CA PRO A 476 0.03 19.23 -20.98
C PRO A 476 -1.48 18.99 -20.92
N ALA A 477 -1.93 17.84 -21.43
CA ALA A 477 -3.30 17.35 -21.18
C ALA A 477 -3.54 17.14 -19.67
N GLY A 478 -4.79 17.25 -19.24
CA GLY A 478 -5.22 17.35 -17.84
C GLY A 478 -5.08 18.76 -17.24
N SER A 479 -4.64 19.75 -18.03
CA SER A 479 -4.57 21.14 -17.55
C SER A 479 -5.95 21.80 -17.56
N ILE A 480 -6.19 22.64 -16.56
CA ILE A 480 -7.43 23.39 -16.39
C ILE A 480 -7.23 24.83 -16.86
N VAL A 481 -7.96 25.23 -17.90
CA VAL A 481 -7.98 26.62 -18.37
C VAL A 481 -8.99 27.41 -17.55
N LYS A 482 -8.52 28.30 -16.69
CA LYS A 482 -9.37 29.15 -15.84
C LYS A 482 -10.05 30.24 -16.65
N SER A 483 -9.30 30.91 -17.52
CA SER A 483 -9.82 31.95 -18.41
C SER A 483 -9.01 32.03 -19.69
N ALA A 484 -9.67 32.42 -20.78
CA ALA A 484 -9.00 32.74 -22.03
C ALA A 484 -9.76 33.79 -22.83
N THR A 485 -9.06 34.80 -23.33
CA THR A 485 -9.62 35.90 -24.11
C THR A 485 -8.80 36.12 -25.38
N VAL A 486 -9.45 36.05 -26.53
CA VAL A 486 -8.85 36.46 -27.81
C VAL A 486 -9.05 37.97 -27.97
N ARG A 487 -7.96 38.70 -28.22
CA ARG A 487 -7.98 40.14 -28.47
C ARG A 487 -7.58 40.43 -29.90
N VAL A 488 -8.35 41.28 -30.58
CA VAL A 488 -8.10 41.66 -31.97
C VAL A 488 -8.12 43.17 -32.08
N ARG A 489 -7.02 43.76 -32.55
CA ARG A 489 -6.90 45.20 -32.82
C ARG A 489 -7.00 45.44 -34.33
N HIS A 490 -8.08 46.09 -34.76
CA HIS A 490 -8.40 46.28 -36.18
C HIS A 490 -9.15 47.60 -36.42
N GLY A 491 -9.36 47.97 -37.68
CA GLY A 491 -10.11 49.17 -38.05
C GLY A 491 -10.16 49.40 -39.55
N ASN A 492 -11.00 50.32 -40.00
CA ASN A 492 -11.12 50.63 -41.43
C ASN A 492 -11.06 52.13 -41.69
N THR A 493 -10.30 52.56 -42.69
CA THR A 493 -10.11 53.99 -42.99
C THR A 493 -11.37 54.69 -43.47
N ALA A 494 -12.37 53.97 -43.96
CA ALA A 494 -13.63 54.52 -44.44
C ALA A 494 -14.82 54.28 -43.49
N LYS A 495 -14.56 53.78 -42.27
CA LYS A 495 -15.57 53.31 -41.28
C LYS A 495 -16.31 52.07 -41.77
N TYR A 496 -16.71 51.20 -40.85
CA TYR A 496 -17.52 50.05 -41.22
C TYR A 496 -18.99 50.43 -41.46
N VAL A 497 -19.63 49.74 -42.41
CA VAL A 497 -21.07 49.81 -42.65
C VAL A 497 -21.76 48.49 -42.29
N ALA A 498 -23.08 48.53 -42.13
CA ALA A 498 -23.86 47.37 -41.70
C ALA A 498 -23.81 46.16 -42.66
N ALA A 499 -23.43 46.38 -43.93
CA ALA A 499 -23.28 45.33 -44.92
C ALA A 499 -21.89 44.65 -44.90
N ASP A 500 -20.91 45.21 -44.20
CA ASP A 500 -19.59 44.58 -44.05
C ASP A 500 -19.65 43.40 -43.08
N ALA A 501 -18.77 42.42 -43.24
CA ALA A 501 -18.67 41.28 -42.34
C ALA A 501 -17.23 41.06 -41.90
N LEU A 502 -17.04 40.93 -40.59
CA LEU A 502 -15.75 40.62 -39.98
C LEU A 502 -15.86 39.28 -39.25
N THR A 503 -14.84 38.45 -39.37
CA THR A 503 -14.79 37.16 -38.70
C THR A 503 -13.38 36.82 -38.28
N VAL A 504 -13.22 36.39 -37.03
CA VAL A 504 -11.98 35.80 -36.53
C VAL A 504 -12.25 34.34 -36.25
N THR A 505 -11.44 33.46 -36.82
CA THR A 505 -11.52 32.03 -36.58
C THR A 505 -10.32 31.60 -35.77
N PHE A 506 -10.53 31.11 -34.56
CA PHE A 506 -9.50 30.64 -33.63
C PHE A 506 -9.49 29.11 -33.59
N THR A 507 -8.37 28.48 -33.97
CA THR A 507 -8.24 27.01 -34.05
C THR A 507 -7.08 26.54 -33.17
N PRO A 508 -7.36 25.98 -31.99
CA PRO A 508 -6.34 25.42 -31.10
C PRO A 508 -5.55 24.26 -31.72
N LYS A 509 -4.32 24.06 -31.26
CA LYS A 509 -3.46 22.91 -31.59
C LYS A 509 -3.09 22.16 -30.32
N GLY A 510 -3.27 20.84 -30.35
CA GLY A 510 -2.93 19.95 -29.24
C GLY A 510 -1.48 19.50 -29.29
N VAL A 511 -1.09 18.61 -28.38
CA VAL A 511 0.20 17.92 -28.46
C VAL A 511 0.23 16.94 -29.64
N ALA A 512 1.42 16.44 -29.99
CA ALA A 512 1.57 15.51 -31.12
C ALA A 512 0.62 14.30 -31.00
N GLY A 513 -0.11 13.98 -32.07
CA GLY A 513 -1.10 12.89 -32.10
C GLY A 513 -2.53 13.30 -31.71
N SER A 514 -2.75 14.55 -31.29
CA SER A 514 -4.09 15.07 -30.98
C SER A 514 -4.98 15.17 -32.22
N PRO A 515 -6.30 14.97 -32.09
CA PRO A 515 -7.26 15.26 -33.16
C PRO A 515 -7.26 16.76 -33.49
N ALA A 516 -7.73 17.12 -34.70
CA ALA A 516 -7.90 18.52 -35.07
C ALA A 516 -8.96 19.19 -34.17
N ALA A 517 -8.65 20.38 -33.64
CA ALA A 517 -9.60 21.16 -32.89
C ALA A 517 -10.72 21.70 -33.81
N SER A 518 -11.92 21.82 -33.25
CA SER A 518 -12.98 22.60 -33.90
C SER A 518 -12.64 24.08 -33.82
N ALA A 519 -12.85 24.79 -34.93
CA ALA A 519 -12.58 26.21 -35.00
C ALA A 519 -13.66 27.01 -34.25
N ILE A 520 -13.24 28.01 -33.48
CA ILE A 520 -14.12 28.92 -32.75
C ILE A 520 -14.26 30.20 -33.56
N THR A 521 -15.49 30.49 -34.00
CA THR A 521 -15.81 31.67 -34.81
C THR A 521 -16.23 32.84 -33.93
N LEU A 522 -15.54 33.96 -34.07
CA LEU A 522 -15.73 35.20 -33.34
C LEU A 522 -16.10 36.31 -34.32
N THR A 523 -16.99 37.22 -33.92
CA THR A 523 -17.48 38.30 -34.79
C THR A 523 -17.04 39.65 -34.23
N PRO A 524 -15.98 40.28 -34.77
CA PRO A 524 -15.56 41.61 -34.38
C PRO A 524 -16.62 42.67 -34.54
N SER A 525 -16.51 43.68 -33.69
CA SER A 525 -17.35 44.86 -33.73
C SER A 525 -17.09 45.64 -35.02
N ARG A 526 -18.12 46.35 -35.48
CA ARG A 526 -18.06 47.19 -36.68
C ARG A 526 -18.35 48.63 -36.28
N PRO A 527 -17.45 49.28 -35.53
CA PRO A 527 -17.68 50.64 -35.07
C PRO A 527 -17.71 51.60 -36.26
N ASN A 528 -18.63 52.56 -36.20
CA ASN A 528 -18.70 53.65 -37.18
C ASN A 528 -17.60 54.70 -36.90
N SER A 529 -16.34 54.27 -36.96
CA SER A 529 -15.14 55.05 -36.64
C SER A 529 -14.00 54.67 -37.57
N THR A 530 -13.08 55.61 -37.81
CA THR A 530 -11.84 55.37 -38.56
C THR A 530 -10.67 54.99 -37.68
N SER A 531 -10.85 55.05 -36.35
CA SER A 531 -9.83 54.66 -35.38
C SER A 531 -9.70 53.14 -35.28
N LEU A 532 -8.50 52.66 -34.95
CA LEU A 532 -8.30 51.27 -34.53
C LEU A 532 -9.08 51.02 -33.24
N VAL A 533 -9.77 49.89 -33.19
CA VAL A 533 -10.49 49.38 -32.01
C VAL A 533 -9.92 48.05 -31.58
N ILE A 534 -10.10 47.72 -30.30
CA ILE A 534 -9.73 46.43 -29.74
C ILE A 534 -11.01 45.72 -29.35
N ASP A 535 -11.29 44.60 -30.00
CA ASP A 535 -12.31 43.66 -29.56
C ASP A 535 -11.70 42.58 -28.68
N SER A 536 -12.44 42.19 -27.64
CA SER A 536 -12.05 41.15 -26.69
C SER A 536 -13.15 40.09 -26.60
N PHE A 537 -12.82 38.87 -27.00
CA PHE A 537 -13.74 37.74 -27.02
C PHE A 537 -13.34 36.73 -25.96
N VAL A 538 -14.21 36.52 -24.99
CA VAL A 538 -14.02 35.49 -23.98
C VAL A 538 -14.27 34.14 -24.64
N VAL A 539 -13.19 33.36 -24.85
CA VAL A 539 -13.26 31.98 -25.37
C VAL A 539 -13.24 30.95 -24.24
N GLN A 540 -12.97 31.39 -23.01
CA GLN A 540 -13.21 30.65 -21.77
C GLN A 540 -13.44 31.66 -20.64
N ALA A 541 -14.63 31.61 -20.01
CA ALA A 541 -14.98 32.46 -18.89
C ALA A 541 -14.50 31.85 -17.56
N LEU A 542 -14.18 32.70 -16.58
CA LEU A 542 -13.94 32.21 -15.21
C LEU A 542 -15.20 31.51 -14.71
N GLY A 543 -15.05 30.28 -14.21
CA GLY A 543 -16.18 29.56 -13.65
C GLY A 543 -16.99 28.73 -14.66
N ASP A 544 -16.53 28.54 -15.90
CA ASP A 544 -17.25 27.80 -16.95
C ASP A 544 -16.40 26.67 -17.58
N THR A 545 -16.89 25.94 -18.58
CA THR A 545 -16.09 25.04 -19.42
C THR A 545 -16.50 25.14 -20.89
N SER A 546 -15.69 25.85 -21.67
CA SER A 546 -15.88 26.03 -23.10
C SER A 546 -15.28 24.89 -23.91
N ALA A 547 -15.59 24.87 -25.22
CA ALA A 547 -14.95 23.96 -26.17
C ALA A 547 -13.42 24.12 -26.21
N PHE A 548 -12.91 25.33 -25.98
CA PHE A 548 -11.46 25.56 -25.89
C PHE A 548 -10.88 24.93 -24.63
N ALA A 549 -11.44 25.20 -23.45
CA ALA A 549 -10.95 24.63 -22.20
C ALA A 549 -11.01 23.11 -22.21
N LYS A 550 -12.09 22.52 -22.73
CA LYS A 550 -12.21 21.08 -22.92
C LYS A 550 -11.13 20.53 -23.87
N TYR A 551 -10.88 21.20 -24.99
CA TYR A 551 -9.86 20.75 -25.93
C TYR A 551 -8.46 20.76 -25.31
N VAL A 552 -8.09 21.83 -24.59
CA VAL A 552 -6.80 21.94 -23.88
C VAL A 552 -6.68 20.87 -22.80
N HIS A 553 -7.75 20.61 -22.06
CA HIS A 553 -7.79 19.56 -21.06
C HIS A 553 -7.52 18.18 -21.69
N ASP A 554 -8.27 17.82 -22.73
CA ASP A 554 -8.20 16.47 -23.29
C ASP A 554 -6.93 16.23 -24.13
N ASN A 555 -6.36 17.28 -24.73
CA ASN A 555 -5.32 17.16 -25.77
C ASN A 555 -4.08 18.04 -25.54
N GLY A 556 -4.03 18.80 -24.45
CA GLY A 556 -3.01 19.83 -24.22
C GLY A 556 -3.10 21.00 -25.21
N PHE A 557 -2.14 21.92 -25.13
CA PHE A 557 -2.07 23.10 -25.98
C PHE A 557 -0.63 23.45 -26.35
N THR A 558 -0.34 23.42 -27.65
CA THR A 558 0.97 23.77 -28.23
C THR A 558 0.93 25.08 -29.02
N GLY A 559 -0.27 25.63 -29.25
CA GLY A 559 -0.48 26.90 -29.92
C GLY A 559 -1.82 26.90 -30.64
N ALA A 560 -1.97 27.82 -31.59
CA ALA A 560 -3.19 27.94 -32.38
C ALA A 560 -2.91 28.53 -33.76
N ASP A 561 -3.89 28.44 -34.63
CA ASP A 561 -4.02 29.25 -35.84
C ASP A 561 -5.16 30.26 -35.66
N MET A 562 -4.97 31.47 -36.18
CA MET A 562 -6.02 32.48 -36.26
C MET A 562 -6.18 32.98 -37.69
N ALA A 563 -7.41 33.04 -38.16
CA ALA A 563 -7.76 33.65 -39.43
C ALA A 563 -8.64 34.88 -39.21
N TYR A 564 -8.21 36.04 -39.70
CA TYR A 564 -9.03 37.25 -39.77
C TYR A 564 -9.56 37.41 -41.20
N ALA A 565 -10.87 37.35 -41.35
CA ALA A 565 -11.56 37.56 -42.61
C ALA A 565 -12.37 38.86 -42.56
N ALA A 566 -12.17 39.70 -43.56
CA ALA A 566 -12.94 40.92 -43.76
C ALA A 566 -13.65 40.85 -45.12
N THR A 567 -14.93 41.19 -45.12
CA THR A 567 -15.75 41.42 -46.31
C THR A 567 -16.21 42.86 -46.31
N LEU A 568 -15.73 43.63 -47.29
CA LEU A 568 -15.97 45.06 -47.38
C LEU A 568 -16.87 45.38 -48.58
N THR A 569 -17.91 46.16 -48.34
CA THR A 569 -18.93 46.56 -49.32
C THR A 569 -18.72 47.98 -49.86
N HIS A 570 -17.69 48.67 -49.39
CA HIS A 570 -17.30 50.02 -49.83
C HIS A 570 -15.80 50.09 -50.14
N ILE A 571 -15.34 51.19 -50.73
CA ILE A 571 -13.91 51.48 -50.92
C ILE A 571 -13.31 51.91 -49.58
N GLY A 572 -12.12 51.41 -49.25
CA GLY A 572 -11.46 51.68 -47.97
C GLY A 572 -10.26 50.77 -47.75
N THR A 573 -9.51 51.03 -46.68
CA THR A 573 -8.39 50.19 -46.27
C THR A 573 -8.71 49.51 -44.96
N GLU A 574 -8.76 48.20 -45.00
CA GLU A 574 -8.82 47.36 -43.81
C GLU A 574 -7.45 47.33 -43.13
N ASN A 575 -7.44 47.57 -41.82
CA ASN A 575 -6.23 47.58 -41.01
C ASN A 575 -6.34 46.51 -39.92
N LEU A 576 -5.34 45.66 -39.82
CA LEU A 576 -5.17 44.69 -38.75
C LEU A 576 -3.81 44.91 -38.10
N ASP A 577 -3.80 45.11 -36.79
CA ASP A 577 -2.59 45.44 -36.02
C ASP A 577 -2.12 44.24 -35.19
N ALA A 578 -3.03 43.62 -34.44
CA ALA A 578 -2.67 42.50 -33.58
C ALA A 578 -3.82 41.53 -33.40
N MET A 579 -3.47 40.25 -33.26
CA MET A 579 -4.34 39.20 -32.74
C MET A 579 -3.57 38.49 -31.65
N GLN A 580 -4.14 38.37 -30.44
CA GLN A 580 -3.47 37.87 -29.24
C GLN A 580 -4.39 37.00 -28.40
N ILE A 581 -3.82 36.13 -27.56
CA ILE A 581 -4.57 35.32 -26.57
C ILE A 581 -4.04 35.61 -25.18
N ASP A 582 -4.90 36.11 -24.33
CA ASP A 582 -4.70 36.07 -22.88
C ASP A 582 -5.18 34.70 -22.39
N ILE A 583 -4.35 33.96 -21.64
CA ILE A 583 -4.73 32.67 -21.06
C ILE A 583 -4.24 32.55 -19.62
N THR A 584 -5.12 32.07 -18.74
CA THR A 584 -4.78 31.65 -17.38
C THR A 584 -5.11 30.18 -17.22
N TYR A 585 -4.14 29.39 -16.77
CA TYR A 585 -4.30 27.93 -16.64
C TYR A 585 -3.53 27.36 -15.46
N VAL A 586 -3.86 26.12 -15.12
CA VAL A 586 -3.22 25.32 -14.08
C VAL A 586 -2.84 23.97 -14.70
N THR A 587 -1.60 23.52 -14.47
CA THR A 587 -1.13 22.21 -14.93
C THR A 587 -1.35 21.14 -13.86
N PRO A 588 -1.48 19.85 -14.23
CA PRO A 588 -1.54 18.75 -13.28
C PRO A 588 -0.37 18.79 -12.27
N ALA A 589 -0.67 18.57 -11.00
CA ALA A 589 0.29 18.56 -9.90
C ALA A 589 -0.09 17.50 -8.87
N PHE A 590 0.88 17.03 -8.09
CA PHE A 590 0.62 16.19 -6.92
C PHE A 590 0.07 17.07 -5.78
N ARG A 591 -1.24 17.00 -5.52
CA ARG A 591 -1.95 17.75 -4.45
C ARG A 591 -2.14 16.88 -3.21
N SER A 592 -1.71 17.38 -2.03
CA SER A 592 -1.89 16.66 -0.76
C SER A 592 -3.37 16.41 -0.47
N GLU A 593 -3.72 15.32 0.22
CA GLU A 593 -5.11 15.08 0.62
C GLU A 593 -5.64 16.15 1.61
N ASP A 594 -4.73 16.88 2.26
CA ASP A 594 -5.08 17.97 3.19
C ASP A 594 -4.94 19.37 2.59
N ILE A 595 -4.86 19.48 1.26
CA ILE A 595 -4.62 20.75 0.57
C ILE A 595 -5.66 21.83 0.91
N ALA A 596 -5.18 23.06 1.09
CA ALA A 596 -6.00 24.20 1.48
C ALA A 596 -6.73 24.91 0.33
N THR A 597 -6.42 24.57 -0.93
CA THR A 597 -7.08 25.14 -2.12
C THR A 597 -8.52 24.64 -2.29
N ILE A 598 -8.87 23.55 -1.60
CA ILE A 598 -10.24 23.01 -1.58
C ILE A 598 -10.94 23.59 -0.35
N GLY A 599 -11.90 24.49 -0.58
CA GLY A 599 -12.71 25.08 0.48
C GLY A 599 -13.47 24.01 1.24
N SER A 600 -13.34 23.98 2.57
CA SER A 600 -13.99 22.97 3.43
C SER A 600 -13.65 21.51 3.04
N ASN A 601 -12.39 21.24 2.69
CA ASN A 601 -11.88 19.90 2.37
C ASN A 601 -12.32 18.85 3.43
N CYS A 602 -13.11 17.87 2.99
CA CYS A 602 -13.73 16.87 3.84
C CYS A 602 -12.72 15.91 4.48
N MET A 603 -11.51 15.78 3.92
CA MET A 603 -10.41 14.95 4.47
C MET A 603 -9.86 15.52 5.79
N ASN A 604 -10.08 16.82 6.03
CA ASN A 604 -9.63 17.56 7.21
C ASN A 604 -10.72 17.72 8.29
N VAL A 605 -11.84 17.00 8.17
CA VAL A 605 -12.94 17.02 9.13
C VAL A 605 -12.90 15.74 9.99
N VAL A 606 -13.27 15.86 11.28
CA VAL A 606 -13.43 14.72 12.20
C VAL A 606 -14.39 13.71 11.56
N TYR A 607 -13.95 12.47 11.38
CA TYR A 607 -14.74 11.38 10.86
C TYR A 607 -15.46 10.63 12.00
N PRO A 608 -16.76 10.29 11.89
CA PRO A 608 -17.66 10.43 10.75
C PRO A 608 -18.65 11.58 11.00
N ARG A 609 -18.17 12.82 11.17
CA ARG A 609 -19.08 13.97 11.27
C ARG A 609 -19.65 14.32 9.90
N ASN A 610 -20.76 15.05 9.90
CA ASN A 610 -21.31 15.60 8.68
C ASN A 610 -20.27 16.48 7.96
N GLY A 611 -20.12 16.30 6.65
CA GLY A 611 -19.09 16.96 5.84
C GLY A 611 -17.69 16.32 5.88
N SER A 612 -17.50 15.23 6.63
CA SER A 612 -16.26 14.42 6.55
C SER A 612 -16.32 13.36 5.46
N CYS A 613 -15.16 12.92 4.99
CA CYS A 613 -15.04 11.85 4.01
C CYS A 613 -13.87 10.91 4.34
N ALA A 614 -13.90 9.74 3.72
CA ALA A 614 -12.85 8.74 3.76
C ALA A 614 -12.32 8.55 2.33
N VAL A 615 -11.00 8.46 2.15
CA VAL A 615 -10.38 8.22 0.83
C VAL A 615 -10.82 6.87 0.25
N LEU A 616 -11.10 5.90 1.13
CA LEU A 616 -11.63 4.61 0.78
C LEU A 616 -12.84 4.31 1.65
N SER A 617 -14.00 4.08 1.02
CA SER A 617 -15.25 3.78 1.72
C SER A 617 -16.04 2.63 1.08
N THR A 618 -16.68 1.80 1.90
CA THR A 618 -17.77 0.91 1.44
C THR A 618 -19.12 1.24 2.09
N SER A 619 -19.21 2.38 2.77
CA SER A 619 -20.42 2.87 3.46
C SER A 619 -21.02 4.12 2.81
N ALA A 620 -20.23 4.85 2.01
CA ALA A 620 -20.58 6.17 1.51
C ALA A 620 -21.64 6.19 0.38
N LEU A 621 -21.86 5.06 -0.29
CA LEU A 621 -22.83 4.94 -1.39
C LEU A 621 -24.15 4.32 -0.90
N SER A 622 -24.51 3.15 -1.43
CA SER A 622 -25.64 2.33 -1.01
C SER A 622 -25.15 1.18 -0.15
N SER A 623 -26.05 0.55 0.62
CA SER A 623 -25.74 -0.63 1.43
C SER A 623 -24.85 -1.62 0.68
N PHE A 624 -23.68 -1.89 1.24
CA PHE A 624 -22.68 -2.74 0.61
C PHE A 624 -22.96 -4.23 0.88
N SER A 625 -22.92 -5.00 -0.18
CA SER A 625 -23.17 -6.45 -0.23
C SER A 625 -22.21 -7.19 -1.15
N GLY A 626 -21.24 -6.50 -1.75
CA GLY A 626 -20.19 -7.13 -2.53
C GLY A 626 -18.99 -7.54 -1.67
N ALA A 627 -17.87 -7.79 -2.34
CA ALA A 627 -16.60 -8.15 -1.73
C ALA A 627 -15.50 -7.13 -2.08
N PHE A 628 -14.68 -6.76 -1.08
CA PHE A 628 -13.62 -5.78 -1.26
C PHE A 628 -12.31 -6.31 -0.70
N TYR A 629 -11.24 -6.25 -1.49
CA TYR A 629 -9.94 -6.82 -1.16
C TYR A 629 -8.79 -5.92 -1.62
N VAL A 630 -7.80 -5.72 -0.75
CA VAL A 630 -6.53 -5.08 -1.10
C VAL A 630 -5.40 -6.05 -0.79
N GLN A 631 -4.77 -6.55 -1.86
CA GLN A 631 -3.58 -7.41 -1.81
C GLN A 631 -2.31 -6.55 -1.81
N GLY A 632 -2.12 -5.80 -0.72
CA GLY A 632 -1.04 -4.85 -0.53
C GLY A 632 -1.39 -3.81 0.53
N THR A 633 -0.37 -3.10 1.01
CA THR A 633 -0.52 -2.07 2.04
C THR A 633 -1.51 -0.99 1.57
N THR A 634 -2.44 -0.63 2.45
CA THR A 634 -3.23 0.60 2.32
C THR A 634 -2.54 1.69 3.13
N TYR A 635 -1.96 2.69 2.48
CA TYR A 635 -1.16 3.75 3.11
C TYR A 635 -1.78 5.12 2.85
N THR A 636 -2.61 5.60 3.78
CA THR A 636 -3.39 6.85 3.67
C THR A 636 -3.25 7.69 4.95
N PRO A 637 -2.02 8.14 5.29
CA PRO A 637 -1.68 8.61 6.63
C PRO A 637 -2.48 9.82 7.13
N ILE A 638 -3.09 10.60 6.22
CA ILE A 638 -3.83 11.82 6.52
C ILE A 638 -5.34 11.74 6.21
N ALA A 639 -5.81 10.61 5.68
CA ALA A 639 -7.22 10.37 5.35
C ALA A 639 -7.82 9.18 6.12
N ALA A 640 -9.14 9.22 6.30
CA ALA A 640 -9.88 8.13 6.94
C ALA A 640 -10.13 6.98 5.96
N VAL A 641 -10.25 5.76 6.48
CA VAL A 641 -10.66 4.55 5.75
C VAL A 641 -11.89 3.97 6.46
N ASP A 642 -12.99 3.77 5.73
CA ASP A 642 -14.23 3.19 6.27
C ASP A 642 -14.70 1.96 5.50
N LEU A 643 -14.61 0.80 6.14
CA LEU A 643 -14.98 -0.47 5.53
C LEU A 643 -16.16 -1.11 6.28
N THR A 644 -17.30 -1.16 5.62
CA THR A 644 -18.36 -2.12 5.91
C THR A 644 -18.06 -3.45 5.21
N LEU A 645 -17.99 -4.52 6.01
CA LEU A 645 -17.70 -5.89 5.60
C LEU A 645 -18.98 -6.72 5.73
N ASN A 646 -19.50 -7.16 4.59
CA ASN A 646 -20.74 -7.92 4.54
C ASN A 646 -20.48 -9.38 4.15
N ASN A 647 -20.19 -9.63 2.88
CA ASN A 647 -20.05 -10.98 2.32
C ASN A 647 -18.59 -11.42 2.16
N ALA A 648 -17.70 -11.00 3.06
CA ALA A 648 -16.30 -11.42 2.99
C ALA A 648 -16.16 -12.89 3.39
N THR A 649 -15.55 -13.68 2.50
CA THR A 649 -15.26 -15.11 2.71
C THR A 649 -13.77 -15.38 2.94
N GLN A 650 -12.95 -14.33 2.81
CA GLN A 650 -11.50 -14.34 2.95
C GLN A 650 -11.04 -13.02 3.56
N GLN A 651 -9.73 -12.92 3.79
CA GLN A 651 -9.06 -11.74 4.32
C GLN A 651 -9.12 -10.54 3.40
N VAL A 652 -9.50 -9.38 3.96
CA VAL A 652 -9.84 -8.14 3.25
C VAL A 652 -8.60 -7.30 2.94
N LEU A 653 -7.77 -7.02 3.95
CA LEU A 653 -6.56 -6.21 3.78
C LEU A 653 -5.32 -7.04 4.10
N ARG A 654 -4.47 -7.22 3.09
CA ARG A 654 -3.15 -7.83 3.24
C ARG A 654 -2.06 -6.77 3.30
N PHE A 655 -0.96 -7.07 3.99
CA PHE A 655 0.12 -6.13 4.27
C PHE A 655 -0.31 -4.91 5.11
N GLY A 656 -1.40 -5.03 5.86
CA GLY A 656 -1.81 -4.03 6.84
C GLY A 656 -2.32 -2.71 6.28
N VAL A 657 -2.71 -1.84 7.20
CA VAL A 657 -3.26 -0.51 6.92
C VAL A 657 -2.61 0.54 7.80
N ILE A 658 -2.21 1.64 7.16
CA ILE A 658 -1.77 2.86 7.81
C ILE A 658 -2.72 3.97 7.38
N SER A 659 -3.47 4.55 8.31
CA SER A 659 -4.47 5.59 7.99
C SER A 659 -4.50 6.69 9.04
N ARG A 660 -5.22 7.79 8.79
CA ARG A 660 -5.53 8.77 9.85
C ARG A 660 -6.49 8.19 10.88
N SER A 661 -7.58 7.60 10.39
CA SER A 661 -8.64 6.95 11.18
C SER A 661 -9.15 5.72 10.41
N LEU A 662 -9.42 4.64 11.13
CA LEU A 662 -9.92 3.39 10.56
C LEU A 662 -11.29 3.04 11.17
N TRP A 663 -12.30 2.91 10.32
CA TRP A 663 -13.66 2.51 10.68
C TRP A 663 -13.96 1.16 10.05
N ILE A 664 -14.35 0.19 10.89
CA ILE A 664 -14.69 -1.17 10.46
C ILE A 664 -16.08 -1.52 10.98
N THR A 665 -16.96 -1.93 10.09
CA THR A 665 -18.27 -2.50 10.42
C THR A 665 -18.40 -3.90 9.83
N GLU A 666 -18.40 -4.95 10.64
CA GLU A 666 -18.79 -6.28 10.18
C GLU A 666 -20.30 -6.43 10.35
N THR A 667 -21.01 -6.75 9.27
CA THR A 667 -22.46 -6.97 9.33
C THR A 667 -22.79 -8.37 9.88
N GLY A 668 -24.07 -8.63 10.17
CA GLY A 668 -24.53 -9.95 10.63
C GLY A 668 -24.32 -11.09 9.63
N SER A 669 -24.07 -10.80 8.36
CA SER A 669 -23.84 -11.80 7.31
C SER A 669 -22.34 -12.10 7.06
N PHE A 670 -21.44 -11.44 7.81
CA PHE A 670 -20.01 -11.71 7.76
C PHE A 670 -19.68 -13.04 8.45
N SER A 671 -19.04 -13.96 7.72
CA SER A 671 -18.81 -15.34 8.17
C SER A 671 -17.34 -15.76 8.21
N TYR A 672 -16.43 -14.91 7.75
CA TYR A 672 -15.00 -15.22 7.76
C TYR A 672 -14.43 -15.19 9.19
N THR A 673 -13.82 -16.30 9.61
CA THR A 673 -13.30 -16.47 10.98
C THR A 673 -11.79 -16.22 11.09
N GLY A 674 -11.12 -15.93 9.97
CA GLY A 674 -9.68 -15.65 9.95
C GLY A 674 -9.35 -14.18 10.19
N ALA A 675 -8.07 -13.83 10.09
CA ALA A 675 -7.65 -12.44 10.22
C ALA A 675 -8.14 -11.59 9.04
N VAL A 676 -8.95 -10.57 9.31
CA VAL A 676 -9.51 -9.63 8.32
C VAL A 676 -8.43 -8.70 7.78
N ILE A 677 -7.52 -8.28 8.67
CA ILE A 677 -6.34 -7.50 8.36
C ILE A 677 -5.10 -8.28 8.83
N GLU A 678 -4.11 -8.43 7.97
CA GLU A 678 -2.82 -9.02 8.35
C GLU A 678 -1.61 -8.28 7.83
N VAL A 679 -0.53 -8.39 8.59
CA VAL A 679 0.82 -8.30 8.06
C VAL A 679 1.42 -9.70 7.97
N PRO A 680 2.02 -10.08 6.81
CA PRO A 680 2.70 -11.36 6.68
C PRO A 680 3.87 -11.51 7.65
N ASP A 681 4.17 -12.75 8.04
CA ASP A 681 5.33 -13.06 8.87
C ASP A 681 6.62 -13.01 8.04
N ASP A 682 7.75 -12.68 8.68
CA ASP A 682 9.06 -12.66 8.01
C ASP A 682 9.46 -14.06 7.56
N THR A 683 9.63 -14.28 6.26
CA THR A 683 10.08 -15.56 5.70
C THR A 683 11.20 -15.36 4.69
N SER A 684 12.08 -16.35 4.59
CA SER A 684 13.11 -16.40 3.53
C SER A 684 12.53 -16.69 2.14
N GLY A 685 11.23 -16.96 2.03
CA GLY A 685 10.61 -17.54 0.84
C GLY A 685 10.88 -19.04 0.75
N GLY A 686 9.95 -19.82 0.19
CA GLY A 686 10.10 -21.27 0.04
C GLY A 686 8.81 -22.06 -0.12
N THR A 687 8.93 -23.38 -0.28
CA THR A 687 7.91 -24.34 -0.72
C THR A 687 6.76 -24.63 0.27
N GLY A 688 6.44 -23.72 1.19
CA GLY A 688 5.32 -23.91 2.12
C GLY A 688 5.50 -25.10 3.09
N MET A 689 6.74 -25.54 3.32
CA MET A 689 7.05 -26.61 4.27
C MET A 689 7.05 -26.05 5.70
N PRO A 690 6.37 -26.70 6.67
CA PRO A 690 6.35 -26.28 8.06
C PRO A 690 7.71 -26.55 8.71
N VAL A 691 8.22 -25.52 9.39
CA VAL A 691 9.42 -25.58 10.21
C VAL A 691 8.97 -25.56 11.67
N VAL A 692 9.53 -26.48 12.47
CA VAL A 692 9.20 -26.62 13.89
C VAL A 692 10.46 -26.52 14.75
N PHE A 693 10.30 -25.91 15.91
CA PHE A 693 11.28 -25.87 16.99
C PHE A 693 10.80 -26.77 18.13
N LEU A 694 11.58 -27.80 18.42
CA LEU A 694 11.35 -28.72 19.54
C LEU A 694 12.27 -28.32 20.69
N THR A 695 11.68 -28.04 21.84
CA THR A 695 12.41 -27.83 23.09
C THR A 695 12.12 -28.99 24.04
N VAL A 696 13.16 -29.74 24.40
CA VAL A 696 13.03 -30.93 25.25
C VAL A 696 13.41 -30.59 26.69
N PHE A 697 12.53 -30.94 27.61
CA PHE A 697 12.73 -30.90 29.04
C PHE A 697 12.80 -32.34 29.58
N VAL A 698 13.78 -32.60 30.44
CA VAL A 698 14.00 -33.90 31.08
C VAL A 698 13.71 -33.76 32.57
N CYS A 699 12.98 -34.73 33.13
CA CYS A 699 12.67 -34.82 34.54
C CYS A 699 13.21 -36.15 35.08
N PRO A 700 14.41 -36.12 35.70
CA PRO A 700 14.99 -37.30 36.31
C PRO A 700 14.08 -37.85 37.42
N ALA A 701 13.96 -39.18 37.49
CA ALA A 701 13.31 -39.89 38.60
C ALA A 701 11.80 -39.61 38.83
N THR A 702 11.11 -38.94 37.90
CA THR A 702 9.66 -38.68 37.98
C THR A 702 8.87 -39.50 36.95
N THR A 703 7.66 -39.93 37.31
CA THR A 703 6.70 -40.61 36.41
C THR A 703 5.53 -39.71 36.01
N THR A 704 5.61 -38.42 36.33
CA THR A 704 4.55 -37.43 36.09
C THR A 704 4.40 -37.13 34.60
N SER A 705 3.16 -36.86 34.19
CA SER A 705 2.79 -36.57 32.80
C SER A 705 3.03 -35.12 32.37
N SER A 706 3.71 -34.28 33.16
CA SER A 706 3.87 -32.84 32.90
C SER A 706 5.24 -32.31 33.33
N CYS A 707 6.28 -32.73 32.60
CA CYS A 707 7.67 -32.44 32.93
C CYS A 707 8.08 -30.96 32.70
N SER A 708 7.23 -30.09 32.14
CA SER A 708 7.60 -28.69 31.89
C SER A 708 7.40 -27.75 33.09
N THR A 709 6.68 -28.17 34.13
CA THR A 709 6.34 -27.35 35.32
C THR A 709 6.84 -27.94 36.63
N ASP A 710 7.53 -29.08 36.58
CA ASP A 710 8.04 -29.75 37.78
C ASP A 710 9.28 -29.00 38.34
N PRO A 711 9.38 -28.82 39.67
CA PRO A 711 10.57 -28.31 40.32
C PRO A 711 11.70 -29.36 40.20
N GLY A 712 12.41 -29.35 39.07
CA GLY A 712 13.42 -30.35 38.69
C GLY A 712 13.59 -30.54 37.19
N ALA A 713 12.74 -29.93 36.36
CA ALA A 713 12.84 -29.99 34.90
C ALA A 713 14.12 -29.33 34.37
N ILE A 714 14.95 -30.11 33.66
CA ILE A 714 16.18 -29.61 33.03
C ILE A 714 15.92 -29.44 31.53
N LYS A 715 16.15 -28.24 31.02
CA LYS A 715 16.07 -27.97 29.58
C LYS A 715 17.35 -28.44 28.90
N MET A 716 17.29 -29.58 28.22
CA MET A 716 18.48 -30.30 27.76
C MET A 716 18.78 -30.12 26.26
N LEU A 717 17.75 -29.94 25.43
CA LEU A 717 17.91 -30.04 23.98
C LEU A 717 16.98 -29.07 23.22
N ARG A 718 17.49 -28.51 22.12
CA ARG A 718 16.72 -27.81 21.11
C ARG A 718 16.98 -28.41 19.73
N VAL A 719 15.91 -28.69 18.99
CA VAL A 719 15.96 -29.19 17.62
C VAL A 719 15.15 -28.28 16.71
N LYS A 720 15.70 -27.95 15.54
CA LYS A 720 14.98 -27.30 14.45
C LYS A 720 14.81 -28.33 13.33
N ALA A 721 13.58 -28.57 12.90
CA ALA A 721 13.28 -29.54 11.85
C ALA A 721 12.28 -28.97 10.85
N THR A 722 12.30 -29.50 9.62
CA THR A 722 11.29 -29.23 8.60
C THR A 722 10.73 -30.55 8.07
N MET A 723 9.49 -30.51 7.59
CA MET A 723 8.74 -31.69 7.18
C MET A 723 8.47 -31.61 5.68
N SER A 724 8.54 -32.74 4.97
CA SER A 724 8.24 -32.82 3.54
C SER A 724 7.39 -34.04 3.20
N GLY A 725 6.38 -33.83 2.35
CA GLY A 725 5.40 -34.85 1.97
C GLY A 725 3.95 -34.36 2.12
N SER A 726 3.03 -35.01 1.41
CA SER A 726 1.60 -34.67 1.43
C SER A 726 0.77 -35.59 2.34
N ALA A 727 1.36 -36.69 2.84
CA ALA A 727 0.71 -37.65 3.72
C ALA A 727 1.73 -38.30 4.67
N PRO A 728 1.29 -38.80 5.84
CA PRO A 728 2.13 -39.59 6.73
C PRO A 728 2.52 -40.97 6.13
N PRO A 729 3.74 -41.49 6.39
CA PRO A 729 4.83 -40.82 7.10
C PRO A 729 5.55 -39.78 6.22
N ALA A 730 5.74 -38.57 6.75
CA ALA A 730 6.49 -37.51 6.10
C ALA A 730 8.00 -37.68 6.28
N SER A 731 8.77 -37.20 5.30
CA SER A 731 10.22 -37.08 5.41
C SER A 731 10.58 -35.89 6.29
N MET A 732 11.24 -36.14 7.41
CA MET A 732 11.71 -35.12 8.35
C MET A 732 13.18 -34.78 8.07
N THR A 733 13.48 -33.50 7.89
CA THR A 733 14.84 -32.99 7.72
C THR A 733 15.24 -32.17 8.94
N ILE A 734 16.33 -32.56 9.59
CA ILE A 734 16.88 -31.83 10.74
C ILE A 734 17.75 -30.68 10.24
N LEU A 735 17.38 -29.45 10.61
CA LEU A 735 18.09 -28.23 10.26
C LEU A 735 19.14 -27.85 11.32
N SER A 736 18.87 -28.15 12.59
CA SER A 736 19.83 -27.99 13.68
C SER A 736 19.51 -28.89 14.87
N TRP A 737 20.54 -29.38 15.57
CA TRP A 737 20.43 -30.16 16.79
C TRP A 737 21.43 -29.63 17.82
N SER A 738 20.95 -29.05 18.93
CA SER A 738 21.81 -28.39 19.92
C SER A 738 21.49 -28.83 21.35
N ASN A 739 22.48 -29.43 22.03
CA ASN A 739 22.42 -29.70 23.45
C ASN A 739 22.68 -28.41 24.25
N LEU A 740 21.81 -28.13 25.20
CA LEU A 740 21.94 -27.04 26.14
C LEU A 740 22.66 -27.60 27.37
N ARG A 741 23.90 -27.12 27.59
CA ARG A 741 24.73 -27.56 28.72
C ARG A 741 24.24 -26.98 30.04
#